data_AF-A0A9P9JYI7-F1
#
_entry.id   AF-A0A9P9JYI7-F1
#
_cell.length_a   1.000
_cell.length_b   1.000
_cell.length_c   1.000
_cell.angle_alpha   90.00
_cell.angle_beta   90.00
_cell.angle_gamma   90.00
#
_symmetry.space_group_name_H-M   'P 1'
#
loop_
_entity.id
_entity.type
_entity.pdbx_description
1 polymer ?
#
loop_
_entity_poly.entity_id
_entity_poly.type
_entity_poly.pdbx_seq_one_letter_code
_entity_poly.pdbx_strand_id
1 'polypeptide(L)'
;MFKYILRQVKTGPWLDRWRDLNSGPFFLKHPDDEGSHILVDDEFQVTGVIDWTFARIVPAFETFGPSLISADNDDLFFGEVGLTNEDMILGLELQLRGSPFCFFQSDEIRRLLFGLGMAMSFVHEEAIGAFQGLVATFEGRPLDWDKWWHASLIEWKDDPFVSAHSQEISTRLLNSIPEVPRFASCSYLYCTRSSVRGRRCHSCWNDLCAIHILPRYHLCLLDNYVNKMLDDDEETEAHMEVEVLLTQVNAYQLLRVASSLRHGKRCMFFPGNYIGRGSMMGSSNYHVWILFEDRVTWLARIPRDATFADTPSDLAEYIVESEYATLKWLGGLTCPTPRAHGYGLASDPDNLVGVSYILEDAMPGQPFNPRLATDQQKTHVYNQYARILIEISRHPRTQAFSFVPRDGMIKQGPIASNRDRTLEKHGPFHTSRDYFTSTAEHQLRLIADGQLCPEYPKEAFVFYRMLRDRVAPILATPPSRIGGFYLKHADDMGDHLLVDKNYNITAVIDWQHARFVPPREAFGPSLFTANLGNLHRGVAGLCVDDKLLSTCLRRQGRADLADLATGSELSRRFHLGLSSGLGKPEVSRLIRAVLCLLDGREAPRSGVRAWVEQEWACAVGDPWREKTMKLVQDIERAKLEEA
;
A
#
# COMPACT_ATOMS: atom_id res chain seq x y z
N MET A 1 26.72 -10.89 16.06
CA MET A 1 27.49 -12.00 15.46
C MET A 1 29.00 -11.80 15.58
N PHE A 2 29.65 -10.84 14.90
CA PHE A 2 31.12 -10.66 14.97
C PHE A 2 31.71 -10.47 16.37
N LYS A 3 31.00 -9.80 17.28
CA LYS A 3 31.46 -9.64 18.67
C LYS A 3 31.51 -10.97 19.44
N TYR A 4 30.58 -11.89 19.16
CA TYR A 4 30.62 -13.26 19.67
C TYR A 4 31.83 -14.00 19.12
N ILE A 5 32.03 -13.94 17.80
CA ILE A 5 33.17 -14.56 17.12
C ILE A 5 34.48 -14.06 17.74
N LEU A 6 34.62 -12.74 17.93
CA LEU A 6 35.79 -12.14 18.57
C LEU A 6 36.00 -12.64 20.01
N ARG A 7 34.94 -12.83 20.78
CA ARG A 7 35.00 -13.42 22.12
C ARG A 7 35.48 -14.88 22.06
N GLN A 8 34.93 -15.67 21.14
CA GLN A 8 35.34 -17.06 20.97
C GLN A 8 36.81 -17.18 20.53
N VAL A 9 37.29 -16.33 19.62
CA VAL A 9 38.70 -16.33 19.19
C VAL A 9 39.64 -15.85 20.29
N LYS A 10 39.23 -14.92 21.15
CA LYS A 10 40.09 -14.38 22.22
C LYS A 10 40.16 -15.25 23.46
N THR A 11 39.04 -15.84 23.86
CA THR A 11 38.88 -16.48 25.18
C THR A 11 38.18 -17.83 25.12
N GLY A 12 37.88 -18.36 23.94
CA GLY A 12 37.20 -19.62 23.80
C GLY A 12 38.10 -20.80 24.18
N PRO A 13 37.64 -21.72 25.05
CA PRO A 13 38.44 -22.87 25.49
C PRO A 13 38.68 -23.88 24.38
N TRP A 14 37.95 -23.78 23.26
CA TRP A 14 38.09 -24.66 22.09
C TRP A 14 39.49 -24.57 21.44
N LEU A 15 40.12 -23.39 21.47
CA LEU A 15 41.49 -23.17 20.95
C LEU A 15 42.56 -23.92 21.75
N ASP A 16 42.29 -24.27 23.02
CA ASP A 16 43.25 -24.99 23.85
C ASP A 16 43.52 -26.40 23.34
N ARG A 17 42.61 -26.97 22.54
CA ARG A 17 42.80 -28.29 21.90
C ARG A 17 44.02 -28.32 20.99
N TRP A 18 44.39 -27.19 20.40
CA TRP A 18 45.55 -27.07 19.51
C TRP A 18 46.62 -26.15 20.07
N ARG A 19 46.63 -25.92 21.39
CA ARG A 19 47.57 -25.02 22.05
C ARG A 19 49.03 -25.33 21.68
N ASP A 20 49.39 -26.60 21.63
CA ASP A 20 50.74 -27.06 21.32
C ASP A 20 51.12 -26.89 19.83
N LEU A 21 50.13 -26.61 18.96
CA LEU A 21 50.30 -26.39 17.52
C LEU A 21 50.21 -24.89 17.14
N ASN A 22 49.90 -24.00 18.09
CA ASN A 22 49.79 -22.56 17.83
C ASN A 22 51.15 -21.92 17.49
N SER A 23 52.25 -22.52 17.93
CA SER A 23 53.62 -22.09 17.59
C SER A 23 54.15 -22.69 16.28
N GLY A 24 53.32 -23.46 15.57
CA GLY A 24 53.69 -24.21 14.37
C GLY A 24 54.01 -25.68 14.64
N PRO A 25 54.34 -26.47 13.59
CA PRO A 25 54.58 -26.04 12.21
C PRO A 25 53.32 -25.50 11.50
N PHE A 26 53.55 -24.62 10.52
CA PHE A 26 52.50 -24.09 9.62
C PHE A 26 52.64 -24.71 8.23
N PHE A 27 51.54 -24.84 7.52
CA PHE A 27 51.44 -25.60 6.28
C PHE A 27 50.77 -24.82 5.17
N LEU A 28 51.14 -25.10 3.93
CA LEU A 28 50.49 -24.55 2.75
C LEU A 28 49.07 -25.10 2.66
N LYS A 29 48.09 -24.19 2.53
CA LYS A 29 46.68 -24.50 2.32
C LYS A 29 46.20 -23.88 1.01
N HIS A 30 45.46 -24.69 0.25
CA HIS A 30 44.68 -24.23 -0.90
C HIS A 30 43.49 -23.39 -0.39
N PRO A 31 43.22 -22.21 -0.96
CA PRO A 31 42.23 -21.27 -0.41
C PRO A 31 40.83 -21.45 -1.01
N ASP A 32 40.75 -21.96 -2.25
CA ASP A 32 39.52 -22.42 -2.86
C ASP A 32 39.32 -23.86 -2.40
N ASP A 33 38.35 -24.09 -1.53
CA ASP A 33 38.03 -25.42 -1.01
C ASP A 33 36.78 -26.00 -1.70
N GLU A 34 36.25 -25.45 -2.81
CA GLU A 34 34.98 -25.92 -3.44
C GLU A 34 35.14 -27.17 -4.33
N GLY A 35 36.36 -27.70 -4.47
CA GLY A 35 36.67 -28.92 -5.21
C GLY A 35 36.75 -28.79 -6.73
N SER A 36 36.20 -27.72 -7.31
CA SER A 36 36.24 -27.47 -8.77
C SER A 36 37.66 -27.29 -9.35
N HIS A 37 38.64 -27.07 -8.48
CA HIS A 37 40.06 -26.89 -8.79
C HIS A 37 40.86 -28.21 -8.84
N ILE A 38 40.24 -29.36 -8.57
CA ILE A 38 40.87 -30.68 -8.65
C ILE A 38 40.55 -31.31 -10.00
N LEU A 39 41.60 -31.62 -10.78
CA LEU A 39 41.47 -32.31 -12.06
C LEU A 39 41.56 -33.82 -11.83
N VAL A 40 40.63 -34.56 -12.42
CA VAL A 40 40.60 -36.03 -12.38
C VAL A 40 40.55 -36.61 -13.79
N ASP A 41 41.13 -37.80 -13.99
CA ASP A 41 40.97 -38.57 -15.24
C ASP A 41 39.69 -39.43 -15.22
N ASP A 42 39.48 -40.22 -16.28
CA ASP A 42 38.29 -41.07 -16.46
C ASP A 42 38.20 -42.18 -15.39
N GLU A 43 39.30 -42.49 -14.70
CA GLU A 43 39.37 -43.42 -13.57
C GLU A 43 39.34 -42.72 -12.20
N PHE A 44 38.97 -41.44 -12.17
CA PHE A 44 38.91 -40.59 -10.97
C PHE A 44 40.25 -40.43 -10.23
N GLN A 45 41.38 -40.63 -10.91
CA GLN A 45 42.69 -40.32 -10.34
C GLN A 45 42.94 -38.82 -10.41
N VAL A 46 43.41 -38.23 -9.32
CA VAL A 46 43.80 -36.82 -9.29
C VAL A 46 45.03 -36.62 -10.19
N THR A 47 44.86 -35.86 -11.27
CA THR A 47 45.90 -35.56 -12.26
C THR A 47 46.51 -34.17 -12.09
N GLY A 48 45.84 -33.28 -11.35
CA GLY A 48 46.33 -31.94 -11.07
C GLY A 48 45.49 -31.17 -10.06
N VAL A 49 46.09 -30.15 -9.46
CA VAL A 49 45.45 -29.19 -8.56
C VAL A 49 45.79 -27.79 -9.07
N ILE A 50 44.79 -27.03 -9.48
CA ILE A 50 44.92 -25.70 -10.10
C ILE A 50 44.32 -24.61 -9.20
N ASP A 51 44.34 -23.35 -9.65
CA ASP A 51 43.76 -22.20 -8.94
C ASP A 51 44.31 -21.87 -7.53
N TRP A 52 45.64 -21.87 -7.42
CA TRP A 52 46.37 -21.50 -6.20
C TRP A 52 46.30 -20.00 -5.83
N THR A 53 45.37 -19.24 -6.42
CA THR A 53 45.18 -17.81 -6.14
C THR A 53 44.75 -17.64 -4.68
N PHE A 54 45.45 -16.81 -3.89
CA PHE A 54 45.29 -16.64 -2.43
C PHE A 54 45.87 -17.75 -1.52
N ALA A 55 46.69 -18.67 -2.06
CA ALA A 55 47.31 -19.72 -1.26
C ALA A 55 48.07 -19.14 -0.05
N ARG A 56 47.93 -19.79 1.10
CA ARG A 56 48.41 -19.26 2.39
C ARG A 56 49.03 -20.33 3.27
N ILE A 57 49.91 -19.89 4.17
CA ILE A 57 50.55 -20.74 5.18
C ILE A 57 49.76 -20.60 6.49
N VAL A 58 49.17 -21.69 6.97
CA VAL A 58 48.20 -21.70 8.09
C VAL A 58 48.51 -22.81 9.11
N PRO A 59 47.94 -22.76 10.33
CA PRO A 59 48.18 -23.79 11.33
C PRO A 59 47.71 -25.18 10.90
N ALA A 60 48.30 -26.23 11.47
CA ALA A 60 47.98 -27.62 11.16
C ALA A 60 46.47 -27.93 11.24
N PHE A 61 45.76 -27.36 12.21
CA PHE A 61 44.33 -27.59 12.41
C PHE A 61 43.44 -26.97 11.33
N GLU A 62 43.92 -25.96 10.61
CA GLU A 62 43.21 -25.38 9.47
C GLU A 62 43.53 -26.12 8.16
N THR A 63 44.77 -26.59 8.00
CA THR A 63 45.20 -27.33 6.81
C THR A 63 44.66 -28.76 6.77
N PHE A 64 44.61 -29.45 7.90
CA PHE A 64 44.31 -30.89 7.98
C PHE A 64 42.98 -31.19 8.69
N GLY A 65 42.06 -30.24 8.68
CA GLY A 65 40.69 -30.36 9.18
C GLY A 65 39.64 -30.32 8.07
N PRO A 66 38.35 -30.37 8.42
CA PRO A 66 37.25 -30.24 7.48
C PRO A 66 37.37 -28.99 6.59
N SER A 67 36.99 -29.10 5.32
CA SER A 67 37.01 -28.01 4.34
C SER A 67 35.70 -28.00 3.52
N LEU A 68 35.54 -27.08 2.58
CA LEU A 68 34.32 -26.98 1.79
C LEU A 68 34.14 -28.13 0.80
N ILE A 69 35.21 -28.83 0.41
CA ILE A 69 35.16 -29.89 -0.60
C ILE A 69 34.38 -31.11 -0.09
N SER A 70 34.38 -31.27 1.22
CA SER A 70 33.70 -32.32 1.95
C SER A 70 32.50 -31.78 2.73
N ALA A 71 32.09 -30.53 2.52
CA ALA A 71 30.92 -29.96 3.18
C ALA A 71 29.63 -30.15 2.38
N ASP A 72 28.51 -30.15 3.08
CA ASP A 72 27.22 -29.80 2.49
C ASP A 72 27.03 -28.29 2.69
N ASN A 73 26.89 -27.55 1.57
CA ASN A 73 26.76 -26.10 1.63
C ASN A 73 25.44 -25.67 2.28
N ASP A 74 24.35 -26.40 2.06
CA ASP A 74 23.06 -26.07 2.66
C ASP A 74 23.12 -26.23 4.18
N ASP A 75 23.80 -27.27 4.67
CA ASP A 75 24.03 -27.47 6.11
C ASP A 75 24.84 -26.31 6.72
N LEU A 76 25.83 -25.79 5.99
CA LEU A 76 26.62 -24.63 6.42
C LEU A 76 25.79 -23.33 6.43
N PHE A 77 24.90 -23.11 5.44
CA PHE A 77 24.05 -21.91 5.36
C PHE A 77 22.88 -21.95 6.35
N PHE A 78 22.26 -23.11 6.56
CA PHE A 78 21.05 -23.24 7.38
C PHE A 78 21.31 -23.75 8.79
N GLY A 79 22.58 -24.02 9.13
CA GLY A 79 23.01 -24.20 10.51
C GLY A 79 22.86 -25.62 11.06
N GLU A 80 22.67 -26.61 10.18
CA GLU A 80 22.75 -28.01 10.56
C GLU A 80 24.17 -28.33 11.04
N VAL A 81 24.29 -29.01 12.19
CA VAL A 81 25.59 -29.26 12.84
C VAL A 81 26.04 -30.70 12.62
N GLY A 82 27.34 -30.88 12.35
CA GLY A 82 27.94 -32.20 12.21
C GLY A 82 29.01 -32.23 11.14
N LEU A 83 29.69 -33.38 11.05
CA LEU A 83 30.54 -33.74 9.93
C LEU A 83 29.71 -34.54 8.92
N THR A 84 29.95 -34.33 7.64
CA THR A 84 29.31 -35.08 6.56
C THR A 84 29.93 -36.48 6.43
N ASN A 85 29.36 -37.32 5.56
CA ASN A 85 30.00 -38.60 5.23
C ASN A 85 31.32 -38.39 4.47
N GLU A 86 31.39 -37.36 3.63
CA GLU A 86 32.54 -36.96 2.85
C GLU A 86 33.69 -36.51 3.76
N ASP A 87 33.39 -35.78 4.84
CA ASP A 87 34.35 -35.42 5.89
C ASP A 87 34.94 -36.69 6.54
N MET A 88 34.09 -37.68 6.83
CA MET A 88 34.53 -38.94 7.43
C MET A 88 35.41 -39.76 6.48
N ILE A 89 35.07 -39.79 5.19
CA ILE A 89 35.86 -40.48 4.15
C ILE A 89 37.25 -39.84 4.05
N LEU A 90 37.32 -38.51 3.93
CA LEU A 90 38.59 -37.80 3.81
C LEU A 90 39.47 -37.95 5.06
N GLY A 91 38.87 -37.88 6.25
CA GLY A 91 39.56 -38.14 7.51
C GLY A 91 40.12 -39.56 7.61
N LEU A 92 39.35 -40.57 7.20
CA LEU A 92 39.80 -41.96 7.17
C LEU A 92 40.98 -42.17 6.21
N GLU A 93 40.90 -41.60 4.99
CA GLU A 93 41.97 -41.70 3.99
C GLU A 93 43.28 -41.06 4.48
N LEU A 94 43.21 -39.91 5.16
CA LEU A 94 44.37 -39.29 5.78
C LEU A 94 45.02 -40.19 6.84
N GLN A 95 44.21 -40.85 7.67
CA GLN A 95 44.69 -41.79 8.69
C GLN A 95 45.33 -43.04 8.05
N LEU A 96 44.68 -43.64 7.06
CA LEU A 96 45.18 -44.82 6.35
C LEU A 96 46.53 -44.55 5.66
N ARG A 97 46.73 -43.33 5.18
CA ARG A 97 47.98 -42.88 4.53
C ARG A 97 49.06 -42.46 5.53
N GLY A 98 48.80 -42.57 6.83
CA GLY A 98 49.76 -42.27 7.88
C GLY A 98 50.02 -40.78 8.07
N SER A 99 49.04 -39.91 7.75
CA SER A 99 49.18 -38.47 7.99
C SER A 99 49.44 -38.22 9.49
N PRO A 100 50.46 -37.42 9.85
CA PRO A 100 50.70 -37.05 11.24
C PRO A 100 49.63 -36.09 11.80
N PHE A 101 48.78 -35.51 10.95
CA PHE A 101 47.71 -34.58 11.31
C PHE A 101 46.38 -35.01 10.69
N CYS A 102 45.32 -35.06 11.51
CA CYS A 102 43.96 -35.39 11.09
C CYS A 102 42.94 -34.85 12.09
N PHE A 103 42.28 -33.74 11.75
CA PHE A 103 41.41 -32.99 12.67
C PHE A 103 39.91 -33.07 12.31
N PHE A 104 39.46 -34.24 11.85
CA PHE A 104 38.06 -34.53 11.49
C PHE A 104 37.24 -35.02 12.69
N GLN A 105 37.30 -34.31 13.81
CA GLN A 105 36.44 -34.58 14.98
C GLN A 105 35.32 -33.55 15.15
N SER A 106 35.46 -32.38 14.52
CA SER A 106 34.53 -31.27 14.65
C SER A 106 34.82 -30.17 13.60
N ASP A 107 33.84 -29.31 13.36
CA ASP A 107 33.77 -28.32 12.26
C ASP A 107 33.89 -26.86 12.77
N GLU A 108 34.55 -26.63 13.90
CA GLU A 108 34.66 -25.27 14.45
C GLU A 108 35.45 -24.36 13.51
N ILE A 109 36.56 -24.87 12.96
CA ILE A 109 37.48 -24.09 12.13
C ILE A 109 36.84 -23.74 10.78
N ARG A 110 36.22 -24.70 10.09
CA ARG A 110 35.56 -24.44 8.81
C ARG A 110 34.37 -23.50 8.98
N ARG A 111 33.49 -23.67 9.98
CA ARG A 111 32.40 -22.70 10.25
C ARG A 111 32.90 -21.30 10.61
N LEU A 112 33.99 -21.21 11.38
CA LEU A 112 34.61 -19.93 11.72
C LEU A 112 35.15 -19.20 10.48
N LEU A 113 35.76 -19.95 9.54
CA LEU A 113 36.42 -19.41 8.35
C LEU A 113 35.46 -19.20 7.17
N PHE A 114 34.40 -20.00 7.05
CA PHE A 114 33.36 -19.85 6.03
C PHE A 114 32.70 -18.45 6.10
N GLY A 115 32.49 -17.96 7.33
CA GLY A 115 32.45 -16.54 7.69
C GLY A 115 31.36 -15.66 7.07
N LEU A 116 30.64 -14.92 7.93
CA LEU A 116 29.72 -13.81 7.61
C LEU A 116 30.39 -12.54 7.01
N GLY A 117 31.62 -12.64 6.50
CA GLY A 117 32.45 -11.47 6.15
C GLY A 117 33.56 -11.70 5.13
N MET A 118 33.63 -12.85 4.47
CA MET A 118 34.56 -13.08 3.35
C MET A 118 33.77 -13.16 2.04
N ALA A 119 33.47 -11.98 1.47
CA ALA A 119 32.96 -11.76 0.10
C ALA A 119 31.67 -12.47 -0.35
N MET A 120 30.99 -13.23 0.51
CA MET A 120 29.69 -13.85 0.26
C MET A 120 28.55 -12.93 0.70
N SER A 121 27.59 -12.64 -0.18
CA SER A 121 26.36 -11.94 0.19
C SER A 121 25.36 -12.94 0.76
N PHE A 122 25.22 -12.99 2.09
CA PHE A 122 24.18 -13.77 2.75
C PHE A 122 22.84 -13.05 2.68
N VAL A 123 21.75 -13.77 2.40
CA VAL A 123 20.42 -13.29 2.79
C VAL A 123 20.24 -13.41 4.31
N HIS A 124 19.26 -12.71 4.87
CA HIS A 124 19.10 -12.62 6.32
C HIS A 124 18.96 -13.98 7.01
N GLU A 125 18.22 -14.90 6.40
CA GLU A 125 18.00 -16.26 6.91
C GLU A 125 19.29 -17.09 6.89
N GLU A 126 20.05 -17.07 5.80
CA GLU A 126 21.35 -17.76 5.70
C GLU A 126 22.36 -17.21 6.71
N ALA A 127 22.36 -15.89 6.95
CA ALA A 127 23.24 -15.28 7.95
C ALA A 127 22.91 -15.76 9.37
N ILE A 128 21.61 -15.90 9.68
CA ILE A 128 21.14 -16.40 10.97
C ILE A 128 21.44 -17.89 11.09
N GLY A 129 21.10 -18.70 10.09
CA GLY A 129 21.35 -20.14 10.06
C GLY A 129 22.82 -20.47 10.23
N ALA A 130 23.69 -19.88 9.42
CA ALA A 130 25.14 -20.06 9.53
C ALA A 130 25.67 -19.67 10.91
N PHE A 131 25.15 -18.59 11.49
CA PHE A 131 25.53 -18.17 12.85
C PHE A 131 25.01 -19.12 13.94
N GLN A 132 23.77 -19.61 13.82
CA GLN A 132 23.19 -20.58 14.76
C GLN A 132 23.99 -21.88 14.73
N GLY A 133 24.33 -22.38 13.55
CA GLY A 133 25.21 -23.54 13.37
C GLY A 133 26.57 -23.32 14.02
N LEU A 134 27.23 -22.18 13.76
CA LEU A 134 28.50 -21.82 14.39
C LEU A 134 28.43 -21.86 15.92
N VAL A 135 27.43 -21.20 16.50
CA VAL A 135 27.25 -21.16 17.96
C VAL A 135 26.94 -22.55 18.50
N ALA A 136 26.11 -23.32 17.82
CA ALA A 136 25.76 -24.67 18.22
C ALA A 136 26.96 -25.61 18.20
N THR A 137 27.86 -25.46 17.23
CA THR A 137 29.13 -26.20 17.19
C THR A 137 30.04 -25.83 18.37
N PHE A 138 30.16 -24.54 18.71
CA PHE A 138 31.01 -24.12 19.84
C PHE A 138 30.42 -24.45 21.22
N GLU A 139 29.11 -24.34 21.39
CA GLU A 139 28.44 -24.48 22.69
C GLU A 139 27.83 -25.87 22.92
N GLY A 140 27.81 -26.73 21.90
CA GLY A 140 27.24 -28.08 21.98
C GLY A 140 25.71 -28.09 22.15
N ARG A 141 25.03 -26.98 21.87
CA ARG A 141 23.57 -26.84 21.99
C ARG A 141 23.01 -25.86 20.95
N PRO A 142 21.79 -26.07 20.44
CA PRO A 142 21.16 -25.15 19.50
C PRO A 142 21.04 -23.73 20.06
N LEU A 143 21.18 -22.74 19.18
CA LEU A 143 21.00 -21.33 19.52
C LEU A 143 19.57 -20.89 19.21
N ASP A 144 18.84 -20.47 20.25
CA ASP A 144 17.63 -19.66 20.07
C ASP A 144 18.04 -18.24 19.65
N TRP A 145 17.85 -17.93 18.37
CA TRP A 145 18.31 -16.68 17.76
C TRP A 145 17.72 -15.46 18.48
N ASP A 146 16.41 -15.43 18.69
CA ASP A 146 15.73 -14.28 19.28
C ASP A 146 16.18 -14.08 20.72
N LYS A 147 16.21 -15.14 21.51
CA LYS A 147 16.65 -15.06 22.90
C LYS A 147 18.10 -14.61 23.02
N TRP A 148 18.97 -15.17 22.18
CA TRP A 148 20.39 -14.82 22.17
C TRP A 148 20.63 -13.38 21.69
N TRP A 149 19.93 -12.96 20.65
CA TRP A 149 20.03 -11.61 20.09
C TRP A 149 19.66 -10.55 21.14
N HIS A 150 18.51 -10.71 21.79
CA HIS A 150 18.05 -9.78 22.82
C HIS A 150 19.00 -9.76 24.03
N ALA A 151 19.44 -10.93 24.50
CA ALA A 151 20.39 -11.01 25.60
C ALA A 151 21.74 -10.35 25.26
N SER A 152 22.24 -10.56 24.04
CA SER A 152 23.52 -10.03 23.56
C SER A 152 23.48 -8.51 23.39
N LEU A 153 22.36 -7.94 22.92
CA LEU A 153 22.18 -6.49 22.85
C LEU A 153 22.19 -5.85 24.25
N ILE A 154 21.61 -6.51 25.24
CA ILE A 154 21.64 -6.05 26.64
C ILE A 154 23.05 -6.15 27.21
N GLU A 155 23.73 -7.28 27.01
CA GLU A 155 25.09 -7.53 27.49
C GLU A 155 26.08 -6.52 26.90
N TRP A 156 25.88 -6.11 25.64
CA TRP A 156 26.81 -5.26 24.90
C TRP A 156 26.31 -3.83 24.67
N LYS A 157 25.29 -3.39 25.41
CA LYS A 157 24.66 -2.07 25.26
C LYS A 157 25.63 -0.88 25.34
N ASP A 158 26.70 -1.03 26.11
CA ASP A 158 27.70 0.03 26.35
C ASP A 158 28.90 -0.04 25.38
N ASP A 159 28.90 -1.00 24.44
CA ASP A 159 29.93 -1.11 23.42
C ASP A 159 29.73 -0.05 22.32
N PRO A 160 30.75 0.72 21.92
CA PRO A 160 30.58 1.81 20.97
C PRO A 160 29.96 1.41 19.62
N PHE A 161 30.29 0.22 19.10
CA PHE A 161 29.77 -0.27 17.81
C PHE A 161 28.33 -0.79 17.96
N VAL A 162 28.05 -1.50 19.06
CA VAL A 162 26.69 -1.99 19.36
C VAL A 162 25.79 -0.84 19.77
N SER A 163 26.29 0.18 20.48
CA SER A 163 25.54 1.35 20.95
C SER A 163 25.17 2.29 19.80
N ALA A 164 26.09 2.54 18.85
CA ALA A 164 25.79 3.31 17.64
C ALA A 164 24.73 2.60 16.76
N HIS A 165 24.85 1.28 16.57
CA HIS A 165 23.87 0.51 15.79
C HIS A 165 22.57 0.27 16.57
N SER A 166 22.62 0.13 17.90
CA SER A 166 21.45 0.09 18.76
C SER A 166 20.75 1.43 18.80
N GLN A 167 21.45 2.56 18.70
CA GLN A 167 20.85 3.89 18.52
C GLN A 167 20.21 4.01 17.14
N GLU A 168 20.82 3.48 16.08
CA GLU A 168 20.27 3.46 14.72
C GLU A 168 19.03 2.56 14.58
N ILE A 169 19.10 1.33 15.14
CA ILE A 169 17.99 0.37 15.27
C ILE A 169 16.94 0.90 16.23
N SER A 170 17.32 1.58 17.31
CA SER A 170 16.38 2.31 18.17
C SER A 170 15.75 3.46 17.39
N THR A 171 16.44 4.27 16.59
CA THR A 171 15.74 5.24 15.73
C THR A 171 14.80 4.59 14.70
N ARG A 172 14.98 3.29 14.37
CA ARG A 172 14.05 2.49 13.55
C ARG A 172 12.93 1.77 14.33
N LEU A 173 13.14 1.39 15.60
CA LEU A 173 12.21 0.62 16.46
C LEU A 173 11.57 1.44 17.60
N LEU A 174 12.20 2.53 18.02
CA LEU A 174 11.79 3.53 19.02
C LEU A 174 11.14 4.78 18.41
N ASN A 175 10.92 4.81 17.09
CA ASN A 175 9.61 5.30 16.70
C ASN A 175 8.65 4.22 17.22
N SER A 176 8.03 4.47 18.38
CA SER A 176 6.69 3.94 18.66
C SER A 176 5.99 3.82 17.31
N ILE A 177 5.47 2.63 16.95
CA ILE A 177 4.63 2.46 15.75
C ILE A 177 3.87 3.78 15.60
N PRO A 178 4.18 4.59 14.56
CA PRO A 178 3.79 6.00 14.56
C PRO A 178 2.34 6.05 14.95
N GLU A 179 1.97 6.91 15.90
CA GLU A 179 0.59 6.96 16.38
C GLU A 179 -0.30 7.02 15.15
N VAL A 180 -1.05 5.93 14.92
CA VAL A 180 -1.81 5.77 13.69
C VAL A 180 -2.98 6.72 13.86
N PRO A 181 -3.14 7.74 12.98
CA PRO A 181 -4.24 8.67 13.09
C PRO A 181 -5.54 7.87 13.18
N ARG A 182 -6.45 8.27 14.06
CA ARG A 182 -7.76 7.64 14.21
C ARG A 182 -8.83 8.69 13.97
N PHE A 183 -9.87 8.31 13.24
CA PHE A 183 -11.02 9.19 13.03
C PHE A 183 -11.89 9.26 14.28
N ALA A 184 -12.05 8.14 14.97
CA ALA A 184 -12.70 8.07 16.27
C ALA A 184 -12.09 6.98 17.15
N SER A 185 -12.39 7.06 18.45
CA SER A 185 -12.09 6.02 19.43
C SER A 185 -13.31 5.14 19.65
N CYS A 186 -13.10 3.91 20.08
CA CYS A 186 -14.20 3.01 20.37
C CYS A 186 -15.10 3.57 21.49
N SER A 187 -16.42 3.67 21.23
CA SER A 187 -17.43 4.12 22.18
C SER A 187 -17.67 3.15 23.35
N TYR A 188 -17.14 1.92 23.27
CA TYR A 188 -17.30 0.93 24.34
C TYR A 188 -16.51 1.37 25.58
N LEU A 189 -17.16 1.27 26.74
CA LEU A 189 -16.63 1.81 28.00
C LEU A 189 -15.22 1.27 28.32
N TYR A 190 -14.30 2.17 28.66
CA TYR A 190 -12.89 1.89 28.95
C TYR A 190 -12.07 1.29 27.80
N CYS A 191 -12.59 1.22 26.58
CA CYS A 191 -11.83 0.80 25.42
C CYS A 191 -10.93 1.93 24.90
N THR A 192 -9.65 1.65 24.69
CA THR A 192 -8.67 2.61 24.13
C THR A 192 -8.35 2.35 22.66
N ARG A 193 -8.98 1.35 22.04
CA ARG A 193 -8.77 1.00 20.62
C ARG A 193 -9.43 2.05 19.70
N SER A 194 -8.86 2.22 18.52
CA SER A 194 -9.47 2.99 17.44
C SER A 194 -10.75 2.31 16.94
N SER A 195 -11.71 3.10 16.44
CA SER A 195 -12.88 2.56 15.77
C SER A 195 -12.55 2.13 14.33
N VAL A 196 -13.38 1.25 13.78
CA VAL A 196 -13.33 0.92 12.35
C VAL A 196 -13.85 2.12 11.56
N ARG A 197 -13.07 2.62 10.59
CA ARG A 197 -13.44 3.79 9.78
C ARG A 197 -14.60 3.45 8.84
N GLY A 198 -15.54 4.38 8.66
CA GLY A 198 -16.67 4.24 7.73
C GLY A 198 -17.70 3.18 8.14
N ARG A 199 -17.79 2.87 9.44
CA ARG A 199 -18.60 1.79 10.01
C ARG A 199 -19.32 2.18 11.29
N ARG A 200 -19.59 3.48 11.51
CA ARG A 200 -20.45 3.90 12.62
C ARG A 200 -21.82 3.22 12.50
N CYS A 201 -22.37 2.79 13.63
CA CYS A 201 -23.69 2.16 13.63
C CYS A 201 -24.78 3.22 13.40
N HIS A 202 -25.58 3.08 12.35
CA HIS A 202 -26.71 3.98 12.09
C HIS A 202 -27.82 3.93 13.17
N SER A 203 -27.95 2.81 13.88
CA SER A 203 -28.99 2.64 14.91
C SER A 203 -28.60 3.27 16.25
N CYS A 204 -27.38 3.05 16.72
CA CYS A 204 -26.93 3.51 18.05
C CYS A 204 -25.88 4.63 18.00
N TRP A 205 -25.44 5.03 16.80
CA TRP A 205 -24.44 6.08 16.54
C TRP A 205 -23.07 5.86 17.20
N ASN A 206 -22.79 4.63 17.66
CA ASN A 206 -21.51 4.27 18.26
C ASN A 206 -20.43 4.00 17.20
N ASP A 207 -19.23 4.47 17.49
CA ASP A 207 -17.99 4.17 16.78
C ASP A 207 -17.35 2.94 17.45
N LEU A 208 -17.25 1.81 16.77
CA LEU A 208 -16.82 0.54 17.39
C LEU A 208 -15.50 0.05 16.81
N CYS A 209 -14.62 -0.47 17.67
CA CYS A 209 -13.39 -1.13 17.23
C CYS A 209 -13.68 -2.50 16.63
N ALA A 210 -12.66 -3.10 16.01
CA ALA A 210 -12.75 -4.42 15.38
C ALA A 210 -13.26 -5.56 16.30
N ILE A 211 -13.18 -5.39 17.62
CA ILE A 211 -13.68 -6.37 18.61
C ILE A 211 -15.11 -6.03 19.02
N HIS A 212 -15.37 -4.78 19.43
CA HIS A 212 -16.68 -4.39 19.95
C HIS A 212 -17.74 -4.22 18.85
N ILE A 213 -17.35 -4.25 17.58
CA ILE A 213 -18.30 -4.34 16.46
C ILE A 213 -18.90 -5.76 16.32
N LEU A 214 -18.33 -6.79 16.96
CA LEU A 214 -18.84 -8.16 16.85
C LEU A 214 -20.22 -8.30 17.53
N PRO A 215 -21.10 -9.21 17.03
CA PRO A 215 -22.47 -9.36 17.52
C PRO A 215 -22.61 -9.49 19.05
N ARG A 216 -21.67 -10.19 19.70
CA ARG A 216 -21.60 -10.30 21.17
C ARG A 216 -21.64 -8.96 21.91
N TYR A 217 -20.93 -7.95 21.39
CA TYR A 217 -20.80 -6.64 22.04
C TYR A 217 -21.77 -5.61 21.44
N HIS A 218 -22.27 -5.87 20.23
CA HIS A 218 -23.08 -4.93 19.48
C HIS A 218 -24.25 -5.62 18.76
N LEU A 219 -25.41 -5.57 19.41
CA LEU A 219 -26.63 -6.28 18.98
C LEU A 219 -27.39 -5.57 17.85
N CYS A 220 -27.13 -4.30 17.55
CA CYS A 220 -27.81 -3.58 16.45
C CYS A 220 -27.55 -4.22 15.07
N LEU A 221 -26.49 -5.04 14.94
CA LEU A 221 -26.23 -5.81 13.72
C LEU A 221 -27.28 -6.90 13.46
N LEU A 222 -27.97 -7.40 14.49
CA LEU A 222 -29.01 -8.42 14.35
C LEU A 222 -30.32 -7.83 13.81
N ASP A 223 -30.68 -6.61 14.20
CA ASP A 223 -31.87 -5.91 13.68
C ASP A 223 -31.69 -5.48 12.22
N ASN A 224 -30.47 -5.11 11.82
CA ASN A 224 -30.18 -4.72 10.43
C ASN A 224 -30.29 -5.88 9.42
N TYR A 225 -30.14 -7.14 9.82
CA TYR A 225 -30.34 -8.27 8.90
C TYR A 225 -31.83 -8.52 8.60
N VAL A 226 -32.73 -8.03 9.46
CA VAL A 226 -34.19 -8.11 9.27
C VAL A 226 -34.69 -6.92 8.46
N ASN A 227 -34.10 -5.73 8.60
CA ASN A 227 -34.55 -4.52 7.89
C ASN A 227 -33.90 -4.28 6.52
N LYS A 228 -32.76 -4.90 6.16
CA LYS A 228 -32.09 -4.68 4.85
C LYS A 228 -32.81 -5.27 3.63
N MET A 229 -34.08 -5.63 3.75
CA MET A 229 -34.90 -6.27 2.71
C MET A 229 -35.88 -5.32 2.02
N LEU A 230 -35.78 -4.00 2.23
CA LEU A 230 -36.65 -3.01 1.59
C LEU A 230 -35.82 -1.84 1.03
N ASP A 231 -35.86 -1.64 -0.30
CA ASP A 231 -35.28 -0.46 -0.98
C ASP A 231 -35.91 0.87 -0.48
N ASP A 232 -37.06 0.82 0.19
CA ASP A 232 -37.80 1.98 0.73
C ASP A 232 -37.08 2.67 1.91
N ASP A 233 -36.18 1.97 2.62
CA ASP A 233 -35.48 2.52 3.80
C ASP A 233 -34.33 3.48 3.41
N GLU A 234 -33.53 3.18 2.38
CA GLU A 234 -32.41 4.06 1.95
C GLU A 234 -32.91 5.41 1.40
N GLU A 235 -34.02 5.40 0.67
CA GLU A 235 -34.63 6.61 0.13
C GLU A 235 -35.23 7.50 1.25
N THR A 236 -35.84 6.87 2.25
CA THR A 236 -36.42 7.54 3.41
C THR A 236 -35.34 8.13 4.32
N GLU A 237 -34.25 7.41 4.56
CA GLU A 237 -33.11 7.91 5.34
C GLU A 237 -32.44 9.11 4.64
N ALA A 238 -32.21 9.01 3.33
CA ALA A 238 -31.69 10.12 2.53
C ALA A 238 -32.61 11.36 2.56
N HIS A 239 -33.93 11.15 2.54
CA HIS A 239 -34.92 12.24 2.66
C HIS A 239 -34.79 12.98 3.98
N MET A 240 -34.79 12.24 5.11
CA MET A 240 -34.68 12.83 6.44
C MET A 240 -33.37 13.58 6.63
N GLU A 241 -32.26 13.03 6.13
CA GLU A 241 -30.95 13.67 6.18
C GLU A 241 -30.94 15.02 5.44
N VAL A 242 -31.44 15.07 4.21
CA VAL A 242 -31.47 16.30 3.41
C VAL A 242 -32.36 17.36 4.05
N GLU A 243 -33.50 16.98 4.63
CA GLU A 243 -34.35 17.90 5.38
C GLU A 243 -33.60 18.52 6.57
N VAL A 244 -32.89 17.70 7.35
CA VAL A 244 -32.04 18.18 8.46
C VAL A 244 -30.96 19.12 7.95
N LEU A 245 -30.23 18.76 6.89
CA LEU A 245 -29.21 19.61 6.29
C LEU A 245 -29.79 20.97 5.85
N LEU A 246 -30.95 20.95 5.18
CA LEU A 246 -31.63 22.18 4.75
C LEU A 246 -32.05 23.08 5.92
N THR A 247 -32.34 22.53 7.10
CA THR A 247 -32.62 23.36 8.29
C THR A 247 -31.37 24.07 8.82
N GLN A 248 -30.18 23.55 8.55
CA GLN A 248 -28.91 24.17 8.95
C GLN A 248 -28.48 25.28 7.98
N VAL A 249 -28.92 25.23 6.72
CA VAL A 249 -28.54 26.20 5.68
C VAL A 249 -29.26 27.53 5.88
N ASN A 250 -28.51 28.59 6.18
CA ASN A 250 -29.02 29.94 6.13
C ASN A 250 -29.12 30.44 4.67
N ALA A 251 -30.23 30.12 4.02
CA ALA A 251 -30.49 30.45 2.62
C ALA A 251 -30.37 31.96 2.34
N TYR A 252 -30.75 32.82 3.29
CA TYR A 252 -30.63 34.27 3.13
C TYR A 252 -29.15 34.71 3.01
N GLN A 253 -28.27 34.19 3.87
CA GLN A 253 -26.85 34.51 3.80
C GLN A 253 -26.19 33.92 2.54
N LEU A 254 -26.57 32.70 2.14
CA LEU A 254 -26.09 32.09 0.90
C LEU A 254 -26.42 32.95 -0.32
N LEU A 255 -27.66 33.45 -0.42
CA LEU A 255 -28.08 34.35 -1.50
C LEU A 255 -27.37 35.71 -1.44
N ARG A 256 -27.08 36.25 -0.24
CA ARG A 256 -26.28 37.47 -0.10
C ARG A 256 -24.86 37.30 -0.64
N VAL A 257 -24.21 36.19 -0.30
CA VAL A 257 -22.87 35.86 -0.82
C VAL A 257 -22.91 35.71 -2.34
N ALA A 258 -23.85 34.91 -2.86
CA ALA A 258 -23.99 34.69 -4.30
C ALA A 258 -24.28 35.99 -5.06
N SER A 259 -25.18 36.84 -4.54
CA SER A 259 -25.48 38.15 -5.10
C SER A 259 -24.25 39.05 -5.12
N SER A 260 -23.48 39.11 -4.02
CA SER A 260 -22.25 39.90 -3.93
C SER A 260 -21.21 39.47 -4.97
N LEU A 261 -20.95 38.17 -5.08
CA LEU A 261 -20.05 37.58 -6.08
C LEU A 261 -20.54 37.80 -7.52
N ARG A 262 -21.83 38.11 -7.71
CA ARG A 262 -22.45 38.42 -9.00
C ARG A 262 -22.84 39.89 -9.15
N HIS A 263 -22.03 40.80 -8.60
CA HIS A 263 -22.20 42.26 -8.75
C HIS A 263 -23.54 42.81 -8.25
N GLY A 264 -24.07 42.25 -7.16
CA GLY A 264 -25.32 42.69 -6.53
C GLY A 264 -26.60 42.26 -7.24
N LYS A 265 -26.53 41.35 -8.23
CA LYS A 265 -27.73 40.85 -8.92
C LYS A 265 -28.64 40.09 -7.96
N ARG A 266 -29.95 40.28 -8.09
CA ARG A 266 -30.93 39.53 -7.29
C ARG A 266 -30.92 38.06 -7.70
N CYS A 267 -31.07 37.19 -6.72
CA CYS A 267 -31.15 35.75 -6.92
C CYS A 267 -32.15 35.10 -5.97
N MET A 268 -32.58 33.90 -6.31
CA MET A 268 -33.55 33.10 -5.58
C MET A 268 -32.97 31.72 -5.27
N PHE A 269 -33.27 31.23 -4.08
CA PHE A 269 -32.91 29.90 -3.61
C PHE A 269 -33.99 28.92 -4.04
N PHE A 270 -33.59 27.84 -4.72
CA PHE A 270 -34.48 26.73 -5.04
C PHE A 270 -33.83 25.43 -4.58
N PRO A 271 -34.42 24.71 -3.61
CA PRO A 271 -33.91 23.41 -3.21
C PRO A 271 -33.92 22.46 -4.41
N GLY A 272 -32.86 21.68 -4.58
CA GLY A 272 -32.81 20.66 -5.62
C GLY A 272 -33.78 19.52 -5.30
N ASN A 273 -34.36 18.92 -6.34
CA ASN A 273 -35.04 17.64 -6.21
C ASN A 273 -33.99 16.59 -5.82
N TYR A 274 -34.29 15.80 -4.79
CA TYR A 274 -33.39 14.79 -4.24
C TYR A 274 -33.86 13.35 -4.53
N ILE A 275 -35.12 13.15 -4.95
CA ILE A 275 -35.71 11.87 -5.35
C ILE A 275 -36.34 11.97 -6.74
N GLY A 276 -36.31 10.88 -7.50
CA GLY A 276 -37.05 10.72 -8.75
C GLY A 276 -36.39 11.33 -9.98
N ARG A 277 -37.19 11.48 -11.06
CA ARG A 277 -36.69 11.94 -12.36
C ARG A 277 -36.24 13.41 -12.28
N GLY A 278 -34.95 13.65 -12.50
CA GLY A 278 -34.35 14.97 -12.32
C GLY A 278 -33.83 15.22 -10.90
N SER A 279 -33.70 14.17 -10.09
CA SER A 279 -32.88 14.23 -8.86
C SER A 279 -31.46 14.64 -9.21
N MET A 280 -30.91 15.54 -8.41
CA MET A 280 -29.54 16.05 -8.53
C MET A 280 -28.73 15.81 -7.27
N MET A 281 -29.16 14.85 -6.45
CA MET A 281 -28.38 14.43 -5.30
C MET A 281 -27.33 13.41 -5.74
N GLY A 282 -26.07 13.70 -5.46
CA GLY A 282 -24.98 12.72 -5.57
C GLY A 282 -24.88 11.86 -4.31
N SER A 283 -23.98 10.88 -4.34
CA SER A 283 -23.71 10.05 -3.15
C SER A 283 -23.19 10.89 -1.97
N SER A 284 -22.47 11.98 -2.23
CA SER A 284 -21.74 12.76 -1.21
C SER A 284 -22.16 14.23 -1.05
N ASN A 285 -22.93 14.78 -1.98
CA ASN A 285 -23.30 16.20 -1.96
C ASN A 285 -24.78 16.40 -2.28
N TYR A 286 -25.34 17.41 -1.64
CA TYR A 286 -26.64 17.99 -1.97
C TYR A 286 -26.45 19.28 -2.77
N HIS A 287 -27.27 19.47 -3.79
CA HIS A 287 -27.16 20.60 -4.72
C HIS A 287 -28.39 21.49 -4.62
N VAL A 288 -28.15 22.78 -4.37
CA VAL A 288 -29.15 23.84 -4.37
C VAL A 288 -28.99 24.68 -5.61
N TRP A 289 -30.10 25.09 -6.24
CA TRP A 289 -30.06 26.06 -7.32
C TRP A 289 -30.14 27.50 -6.84
N ILE A 290 -29.34 28.35 -7.46
CA ILE A 290 -29.38 29.79 -7.29
C ILE A 290 -29.70 30.41 -8.65
N LEU A 291 -30.92 30.93 -8.78
CA LEU A 291 -31.42 31.51 -10.03
C LEU A 291 -31.30 33.03 -9.96
N PHE A 292 -30.49 33.61 -10.85
CA PHE A 292 -30.32 35.05 -10.94
C PHE A 292 -31.35 35.70 -11.88
N GLU A 293 -31.65 36.97 -11.64
CA GLU A 293 -32.62 37.74 -12.45
C GLU A 293 -32.21 37.89 -13.93
N ASP A 294 -30.93 37.67 -14.25
CA ASP A 294 -30.40 37.67 -15.61
C ASP A 294 -30.38 36.29 -16.28
N ARG A 295 -31.12 35.32 -15.70
CA ARG A 295 -31.28 33.94 -16.18
C ARG A 295 -30.01 33.10 -16.13
N VAL A 296 -28.95 33.59 -15.48
CA VAL A 296 -27.82 32.72 -15.10
C VAL A 296 -28.21 31.89 -13.89
N THR A 297 -27.73 30.66 -13.88
CA THR A 297 -28.00 29.71 -12.82
C THR A 297 -26.69 29.19 -12.25
N TRP A 298 -26.56 29.24 -10.93
CA TRP A 298 -25.48 28.60 -10.19
C TRP A 298 -25.99 27.43 -9.37
N LEU A 299 -25.07 26.54 -8.99
CA LEU A 299 -25.27 25.52 -7.98
C LEU A 299 -24.52 25.92 -6.71
N ALA A 300 -25.16 25.76 -5.55
CA ALA A 300 -24.47 25.62 -4.29
C ALA A 300 -24.36 24.13 -3.98
N ARG A 301 -23.13 23.63 -3.94
CA ARG A 301 -22.81 22.24 -3.60
C ARG A 301 -22.48 22.15 -2.13
N ILE A 302 -23.24 21.36 -1.39
CA ILE A 302 -23.18 21.25 0.06
C ILE A 302 -22.86 19.79 0.40
N PRO A 303 -21.76 19.50 1.12
CA PRO A 303 -21.45 18.16 1.62
C PRO A 303 -22.61 17.60 2.47
N ARG A 304 -22.89 16.31 2.33
CA ARG A 304 -23.95 15.61 3.06
C ARG A 304 -23.49 15.07 4.42
N ASP A 305 -24.21 15.39 5.49
CA ASP A 305 -23.84 15.01 6.86
C ASP A 305 -23.70 13.50 7.05
N ALA A 306 -24.63 12.68 6.56
CA ALA A 306 -24.55 11.21 6.72
C ALA A 306 -23.38 10.63 5.93
N THR A 307 -23.10 11.19 4.76
CA THR A 307 -21.95 10.76 3.97
C THR A 307 -20.66 11.11 4.70
N PHE A 308 -20.55 12.27 5.36
CA PHE A 308 -19.36 12.72 6.06
C PHE A 308 -19.32 12.37 7.56
N ALA A 309 -20.33 11.70 8.11
CA ALA A 309 -20.46 11.42 9.54
C ALA A 309 -19.21 10.73 10.11
N ASP A 310 -18.62 9.82 9.36
CA ASP A 310 -17.46 9.02 9.75
C ASP A 310 -16.12 9.66 9.35
N THR A 311 -16.15 10.84 8.74
CA THR A 311 -14.98 11.61 8.31
C THR A 311 -14.74 12.76 9.29
N PRO A 312 -13.50 12.96 9.79
CA PRO A 312 -13.17 14.13 10.60
C PRO A 312 -13.56 15.44 9.89
N SER A 313 -14.12 16.40 10.63
CA SER A 313 -14.61 17.66 10.06
C SER A 313 -13.50 18.44 9.34
N ASP A 314 -12.29 18.46 9.89
CA ASP A 314 -11.12 19.10 9.30
C ASP A 314 -10.66 18.45 7.98
N LEU A 315 -11.01 17.18 7.76
CA LEU A 315 -10.77 16.45 6.51
C LEU A 315 -11.90 16.68 5.52
N ALA A 316 -13.15 16.67 5.99
CA ALA A 316 -14.33 16.97 5.17
C ALA A 316 -14.24 18.36 4.55
N GLU A 317 -13.90 19.37 5.35
CA GLU A 317 -13.71 20.76 4.89
C GLU A 317 -12.48 20.91 3.98
N TYR A 318 -11.41 20.15 4.24
CA TYR A 318 -10.23 20.12 3.37
C TYR A 318 -10.58 19.61 1.96
N ILE A 319 -11.50 18.64 1.84
CA ILE A 319 -11.96 18.16 0.53
C ILE A 319 -12.71 19.26 -0.22
N VAL A 320 -13.55 20.05 0.48
CA VAL A 320 -14.29 21.18 -0.10
C VAL A 320 -13.35 22.26 -0.62
N GLU A 321 -12.40 22.73 0.20
CA GLU A 321 -11.46 23.76 -0.23
C GLU A 321 -10.55 23.25 -1.37
N SER A 322 -10.16 21.97 -1.33
CA SER A 322 -9.32 21.36 -2.36
C SER A 322 -10.05 21.25 -3.70
N GLU A 323 -11.33 20.90 -3.69
CA GLU A 323 -12.16 20.90 -4.88
C GLU A 323 -12.31 22.32 -5.45
N TYR A 324 -12.64 23.30 -4.60
CA TYR A 324 -12.73 24.70 -5.02
C TYR A 324 -11.44 25.18 -5.70
N ALA A 325 -10.29 24.91 -5.09
CA ALA A 325 -8.99 25.30 -5.63
C ALA A 325 -8.68 24.59 -6.96
N THR A 326 -9.09 23.33 -7.10
CA THR A 326 -8.96 22.58 -8.36
C THR A 326 -9.81 23.18 -9.47
N LEU A 327 -11.08 23.49 -9.20
CA LEU A 327 -11.97 24.15 -10.16
C LEU A 327 -11.45 25.52 -10.58
N LYS A 328 -10.93 26.32 -9.65
CA LYS A 328 -10.30 27.61 -9.97
C LYS A 328 -9.09 27.46 -10.88
N TRP A 329 -8.27 26.42 -10.67
CA TRP A 329 -7.13 26.14 -11.54
C TRP A 329 -7.57 25.67 -12.94
N LEU A 330 -8.55 24.76 -13.00
CA LEU A 330 -9.13 24.26 -14.25
C LEU A 330 -9.80 25.35 -15.09
N GLY A 331 -10.34 26.40 -14.45
CA GLY A 331 -10.91 27.55 -15.15
C GLY A 331 -9.92 28.31 -16.05
N GLY A 332 -8.61 28.08 -15.90
CA GLY A 332 -7.57 28.58 -16.81
C GLY A 332 -7.27 27.67 -18.00
N LEU A 333 -7.90 26.50 -18.08
CA LEU A 333 -7.69 25.49 -19.12
C LEU A 333 -8.86 25.41 -20.09
N THR A 334 -8.67 24.67 -21.19
CA THR A 334 -9.74 24.36 -22.15
C THR A 334 -10.64 23.19 -21.71
N CYS A 335 -10.49 22.72 -20.47
CA CYS A 335 -11.31 21.65 -19.91
C CYS A 335 -12.73 22.16 -19.63
N PRO A 336 -13.79 21.50 -20.13
CA PRO A 336 -15.16 21.89 -19.81
C PRO A 336 -15.46 21.51 -18.36
N THR A 337 -15.49 22.48 -17.44
CA THR A 337 -15.74 22.25 -16.01
C THR A 337 -16.57 23.42 -15.43
N PRO A 338 -17.31 23.23 -14.32
CA PRO A 338 -17.96 24.33 -13.64
C PRO A 338 -16.96 25.42 -13.24
N ARG A 339 -17.30 26.69 -13.50
CA ARG A 339 -16.54 27.80 -12.93
C ARG A 339 -16.94 27.95 -11.47
N ALA A 340 -15.98 27.73 -10.55
CA ALA A 340 -16.19 28.05 -9.14
C ALA A 340 -16.18 29.58 -8.93
N HIS A 341 -17.18 30.12 -8.22
CA HIS A 341 -17.32 31.54 -7.91
C HIS A 341 -16.85 31.85 -6.49
N GLY A 342 -17.25 31.03 -5.51
CA GLY A 342 -16.91 31.15 -4.10
C GLY A 342 -17.06 29.83 -3.36
N TYR A 343 -16.58 29.78 -2.12
CA TYR A 343 -16.77 28.67 -1.20
C TYR A 343 -16.89 29.21 0.22
N GLY A 344 -17.39 28.39 1.14
CA GLY A 344 -17.39 28.66 2.57
C GLY A 344 -17.20 27.37 3.34
N LEU A 345 -16.57 27.44 4.52
CA LEU A 345 -16.37 26.31 5.43
C LEU A 345 -17.24 26.50 6.68
N ALA A 346 -17.84 25.44 7.21
CA ALA A 346 -18.70 25.51 8.40
C ALA A 346 -17.92 25.96 9.65
N SER A 347 -16.63 25.63 9.74
CA SER A 347 -15.74 26.03 10.81
C SER A 347 -15.29 27.50 10.76
N ASP A 348 -15.49 28.18 9.62
CA ASP A 348 -15.14 29.59 9.46
C ASP A 348 -16.18 30.48 10.16
N PRO A 349 -15.81 31.24 11.20
CA PRO A 349 -16.75 32.10 11.92
C PRO A 349 -17.35 33.21 11.05
N ASP A 350 -16.70 33.58 9.94
CA ASP A 350 -17.21 34.57 9.00
C ASP A 350 -18.22 33.97 8.01
N ASN A 351 -18.31 32.63 7.93
CA ASN A 351 -19.28 31.95 7.10
C ASN A 351 -20.66 31.85 7.79
N LEU A 352 -21.48 32.89 7.60
CA LEU A 352 -22.84 32.95 8.15
C LEU A 352 -23.86 32.03 7.44
N VAL A 353 -23.45 31.23 6.45
CA VAL A 353 -24.33 30.25 5.79
C VAL A 353 -24.63 29.06 6.70
N GLY A 354 -23.74 28.74 7.64
CA GLY A 354 -23.92 27.68 8.64
C GLY A 354 -23.47 26.28 8.20
N VAL A 355 -23.11 26.08 6.93
CA VAL A 355 -22.57 24.83 6.38
C VAL A 355 -21.41 25.12 5.43
N SER A 356 -20.63 24.08 5.11
CA SER A 356 -19.63 24.13 4.04
C SER A 356 -20.29 24.10 2.67
N TYR A 357 -19.78 24.86 1.70
CA TYR A 357 -20.32 24.87 0.33
C TYR A 357 -19.33 25.34 -0.73
N ILE A 358 -19.61 24.99 -1.99
CA ILE A 358 -19.02 25.60 -3.19
C ILE A 358 -20.13 26.22 -4.04
N LEU A 359 -19.96 27.47 -4.46
CA LEU A 359 -20.78 28.13 -5.48
C LEU A 359 -20.13 27.96 -6.85
N GLU A 360 -20.80 27.32 -7.80
CA GLU A 360 -20.28 27.08 -9.14
C GLU A 360 -21.34 27.25 -10.24
N ASP A 361 -20.91 27.37 -11.50
CA ASP A 361 -21.82 27.40 -12.65
C ASP A 361 -22.65 26.11 -12.73
N ALA A 362 -23.95 26.23 -13.00
CA ALA A 362 -24.78 25.08 -13.28
C ALA A 362 -24.54 24.59 -14.72
N MET A 363 -24.00 23.38 -14.86
CA MET A 363 -23.60 22.87 -16.16
C MET A 363 -24.76 22.20 -16.91
N PRO A 364 -24.88 22.40 -18.24
CA PRO A 364 -25.93 21.76 -19.03
C PRO A 364 -25.57 20.29 -19.32
N GLY A 365 -26.57 19.49 -19.66
CA GLY A 365 -26.38 18.10 -20.10
C GLY A 365 -26.97 17.10 -19.12
N GLN A 366 -26.64 15.82 -19.33
CA GLN A 366 -27.03 14.69 -18.49
C GLN A 366 -25.80 13.80 -18.26
N PRO A 367 -25.69 13.11 -17.11
CA PRO A 367 -24.62 12.15 -16.87
C PRO A 367 -24.52 11.11 -17.99
N PHE A 368 -23.31 10.92 -18.51
CA PHE A 368 -23.06 9.95 -19.57
C PHE A 368 -23.13 8.54 -19.02
N ASN A 369 -24.05 7.73 -19.55
CA ASN A 369 -24.13 6.31 -19.23
C ASN A 369 -23.55 5.47 -20.38
N PRO A 370 -22.30 4.98 -20.27
CA PRO A 370 -21.68 4.19 -21.33
C PRO A 370 -22.41 2.87 -21.61
N ARG A 371 -23.24 2.35 -20.69
CA ARG A 371 -23.98 1.11 -20.90
C ARG A 371 -25.17 1.27 -21.85
N LEU A 372 -25.70 2.50 -21.96
CA LEU A 372 -26.85 2.82 -22.81
C LEU A 372 -26.43 3.40 -24.17
N ALA A 373 -25.16 3.76 -24.32
CA ALA A 373 -24.61 4.36 -25.53
C ALA A 373 -24.22 3.30 -26.58
N THR A 374 -24.44 3.62 -27.85
CA THR A 374 -23.93 2.82 -28.98
C THR A 374 -22.42 2.97 -29.12
N ASP A 375 -21.77 2.05 -29.86
CA ASP A 375 -20.32 2.13 -30.10
C ASP A 375 -19.90 3.44 -30.79
N GLN A 376 -20.74 3.98 -31.67
CA GLN A 376 -20.49 5.27 -32.31
C GLN A 376 -20.56 6.43 -31.31
N GLN A 377 -21.55 6.41 -30.41
CA GLN A 377 -21.70 7.42 -29.34
C GLN A 377 -20.54 7.33 -28.35
N LYS A 378 -20.15 6.13 -27.93
CA LYS A 378 -18.96 5.91 -27.09
C LYS A 378 -17.70 6.44 -27.76
N THR A 379 -17.48 6.12 -29.04
CA THR A 379 -16.33 6.60 -29.80
C THR A 379 -16.29 8.13 -29.85
N HIS A 380 -17.46 8.77 -30.05
CA HIS A 380 -17.58 10.23 -30.04
C HIS A 380 -17.22 10.84 -28.68
N VAL A 381 -17.71 10.26 -27.58
CA VAL A 381 -17.39 10.71 -26.22
C VAL A 381 -15.91 10.50 -25.90
N TYR A 382 -15.35 9.31 -26.16
CA TYR A 382 -13.94 9.02 -25.90
C TYR A 382 -12.99 9.88 -26.76
N ASN A 383 -13.39 10.28 -27.96
CA ASN A 383 -12.62 11.23 -28.77
C ASN A 383 -12.49 12.59 -28.07
N GLN A 384 -13.58 13.09 -27.50
CA GLN A 384 -13.60 14.34 -26.75
C GLN A 384 -12.87 14.21 -25.41
N TYR A 385 -13.09 13.12 -24.67
CA TYR A 385 -12.40 12.85 -23.40
C TYR A 385 -10.88 12.75 -23.60
N ALA A 386 -10.43 12.13 -24.70
CA ALA A 386 -9.01 12.13 -25.07
C ALA A 386 -8.45 13.56 -25.24
N ARG A 387 -9.21 14.53 -25.76
CA ARG A 387 -8.76 15.94 -25.83
C ARG A 387 -8.56 16.54 -24.45
N ILE A 388 -9.43 16.20 -23.50
CA ILE A 388 -9.33 16.66 -22.11
C ILE A 388 -8.06 16.09 -21.46
N LEU A 389 -7.80 14.79 -21.61
CA LEU A 389 -6.57 14.17 -21.11
C LEU A 389 -5.31 14.78 -21.76
N ILE A 390 -5.38 15.07 -23.07
CA ILE A 390 -4.30 15.73 -23.80
C ILE A 390 -4.06 17.14 -23.25
N GLU A 391 -5.11 17.91 -22.97
CA GLU A 391 -4.99 19.23 -22.35
C GLU A 391 -4.33 19.12 -20.97
N ILE A 392 -4.83 18.24 -20.09
CA ILE A 392 -4.26 18.02 -18.75
C ILE A 392 -2.77 17.66 -18.83
N SER A 393 -2.37 16.83 -19.79
CA SER A 393 -0.98 16.42 -19.97
C SER A 393 -0.01 17.54 -20.37
N ARG A 394 -0.51 18.72 -20.75
CA ARG A 394 0.31 19.91 -21.04
C ARG A 394 0.76 20.64 -19.77
N HIS A 395 0.22 20.26 -18.61
CA HIS A 395 0.43 20.97 -17.35
C HIS A 395 1.05 20.08 -16.25
N PRO A 396 2.27 19.53 -16.46
CA PRO A 396 2.94 18.72 -15.46
C PRO A 396 3.28 19.52 -14.19
N ARG A 397 3.44 18.78 -13.09
CA ARG A 397 3.98 19.26 -11.81
C ARG A 397 5.17 18.41 -11.37
N THR A 398 5.91 18.94 -10.40
CA THR A 398 7.10 18.30 -9.82
C THR A 398 6.77 17.37 -8.65
N GLN A 399 5.53 17.38 -8.16
CA GLN A 399 5.08 16.61 -6.99
C GLN A 399 3.66 16.10 -7.17
N ALA A 400 3.32 15.02 -6.46
CA ALA A 400 1.95 14.61 -6.20
C ALA A 400 1.38 15.39 -5.01
N PHE A 401 0.22 16.03 -5.19
CA PHE A 401 -0.40 16.91 -4.21
C PHE A 401 -1.87 17.20 -4.58
N SER A 402 -2.66 17.77 -3.67
CA SER A 402 -3.95 18.39 -3.98
C SER A 402 -3.85 19.92 -3.89
N PHE A 403 -4.59 20.63 -4.74
CA PHE A 403 -4.63 22.09 -4.66
C PHE A 403 -5.36 22.54 -3.39
N VAL A 404 -4.96 23.67 -2.82
CA VAL A 404 -5.66 24.33 -1.71
C VAL A 404 -5.64 25.85 -1.88
N PRO A 405 -6.68 26.57 -1.43
CA PRO A 405 -6.66 28.02 -1.37
C PRO A 405 -5.83 28.46 -0.14
N ARG A 406 -4.82 29.30 -0.33
CA ARG A 406 -4.09 29.93 0.77
C ARG A 406 -3.66 31.35 0.41
N ASP A 407 -3.95 32.30 1.30
CA ASP A 407 -3.62 33.72 1.14
C ASP A 407 -4.15 34.33 -0.18
N GLY A 408 -5.36 33.92 -0.58
CA GLY A 408 -5.96 34.35 -1.85
C GLY A 408 -5.34 33.74 -3.12
N MET A 409 -4.40 32.79 -2.99
CA MET A 409 -3.76 32.09 -4.10
C MET A 409 -4.06 30.59 -4.07
N ILE A 410 -3.99 29.94 -5.23
CA ILE A 410 -4.03 28.48 -5.33
C ILE A 410 -2.62 27.94 -5.10
N LYS A 411 -2.43 27.13 -4.05
CA LYS A 411 -1.14 26.56 -3.66
C LYS A 411 -1.22 25.04 -3.61
N GLN A 412 -0.04 24.42 -3.49
CA GLN A 412 0.11 22.98 -3.32
C GLN A 412 -0.11 22.63 -1.84
N GLY A 413 -0.94 21.64 -1.56
CA GLY A 413 -1.19 21.11 -0.21
C GLY A 413 -1.08 19.58 -0.16
N PRO A 414 -1.21 18.96 1.02
CA PRO A 414 -1.37 17.51 1.13
C PRO A 414 -2.46 16.97 0.20
N ILE A 415 -2.34 15.71 -0.22
CA ILE A 415 -3.42 15.00 -0.90
C ILE A 415 -4.59 14.87 0.08
N ALA A 416 -5.79 15.26 -0.36
CA ALA A 416 -6.96 15.34 0.52
C ALA A 416 -7.32 14.00 1.16
N SER A 417 -7.64 12.98 0.35
CA SER A 417 -7.99 11.62 0.78
C SER A 417 -8.12 10.70 -0.45
N ASN A 418 -8.40 9.40 -0.24
CA ASN A 418 -8.99 8.53 -1.26
C ASN A 418 -10.51 8.75 -1.42
N ARG A 419 -11.08 8.16 -2.48
CA ARG A 419 -12.53 8.19 -2.81
C ARG A 419 -13.44 7.67 -1.70
N ASP A 420 -12.98 6.68 -0.95
CA ASP A 420 -13.76 6.10 0.15
C ASP A 420 -13.69 6.96 1.43
N ARG A 421 -12.91 8.05 1.41
CA ARG A 421 -12.69 8.98 2.54
C ARG A 421 -12.13 8.29 3.78
N THR A 422 -11.45 7.17 3.58
CA THR A 422 -10.87 6.36 4.66
C THR A 422 -9.42 6.71 4.96
N LEU A 423 -8.78 7.58 4.19
CA LEU A 423 -7.40 8.03 4.41
C LEU A 423 -7.37 9.48 4.90
N GLU A 424 -6.45 9.79 5.80
CA GLU A 424 -6.17 11.19 6.14
C GLU A 424 -5.37 11.91 5.04
N LYS A 425 -5.18 13.23 5.25
CA LYS A 425 -4.28 14.07 4.47
C LYS A 425 -2.87 13.48 4.44
N HIS A 426 -2.27 13.33 3.26
CA HIS A 426 -0.95 12.71 3.12
C HIS A 426 -0.13 13.29 1.96
N GLY A 427 1.19 13.05 1.95
CA GLY A 427 2.11 13.72 1.02
C GLY A 427 2.35 15.18 1.40
N PRO A 428 2.76 16.05 0.46
CA PRO A 428 2.99 15.78 -0.96
C PRO A 428 4.18 14.84 -1.22
N PHE A 429 4.28 14.28 -2.42
CA PHE A 429 5.36 13.34 -2.78
C PHE A 429 6.16 13.84 -3.99
N HIS A 430 7.48 13.68 -3.95
CA HIS A 430 8.38 14.10 -5.04
C HIS A 430 8.69 13.00 -6.05
N THR A 431 8.47 11.74 -5.69
CA THR A 431 8.74 10.60 -6.58
C THR A 431 7.51 9.69 -6.68
N SER A 432 7.36 9.03 -7.83
CA SER A 432 6.29 8.05 -8.01
C SER A 432 6.45 6.84 -7.08
N ARG A 433 7.69 6.49 -6.72
CA ARG A 433 7.98 5.43 -5.76
C ARG A 433 7.45 5.78 -4.38
N ASP A 434 7.78 6.96 -3.87
CA ASP A 434 7.32 7.40 -2.55
C ASP A 434 5.80 7.51 -2.51
N TYR A 435 5.17 8.00 -3.59
CA TYR A 435 3.72 8.06 -3.72
C TYR A 435 3.06 6.67 -3.55
N PHE A 436 3.41 5.70 -4.40
CA PHE A 436 2.77 4.37 -4.35
C PHE A 436 3.16 3.59 -3.08
N THR A 437 4.44 3.60 -2.68
CA THR A 437 4.88 2.90 -1.48
C THR A 437 4.19 3.47 -0.23
N SER A 438 4.14 4.80 -0.09
CA SER A 438 3.48 5.43 1.08
C SER A 438 1.98 5.18 1.10
N THR A 439 1.29 5.20 -0.04
CA THR A 439 -0.15 4.88 -0.08
C THR A 439 -0.42 3.44 0.37
N ALA A 440 0.36 2.46 -0.08
CA ALA A 440 0.19 1.07 0.35
C ALA A 440 0.57 0.85 1.82
N GLU A 441 1.66 1.48 2.28
CA GLU A 441 2.05 1.45 3.69
C GLU A 441 0.96 2.01 4.58
N HIS A 442 0.39 3.15 4.22
CA HIS A 442 -0.67 3.79 4.99
C HIS A 442 -1.85 2.83 5.24
N GLN A 443 -2.28 2.11 4.19
CA GLN A 443 -3.30 1.07 4.30
C GLN A 443 -2.90 -0.04 5.27
N LEU A 444 -1.65 -0.52 5.20
CA LEU A 444 -1.11 -1.53 6.14
C LEU A 444 -1.19 -1.05 7.59
N ARG A 445 -0.85 0.23 7.86
CA ARG A 445 -0.90 0.79 9.23
C ARG A 445 -2.32 0.79 9.79
N LEU A 446 -3.30 1.19 8.97
CA LEU A 446 -4.70 1.23 9.35
C LEU A 446 -5.30 -0.17 9.56
N ILE A 447 -4.93 -1.14 8.72
CA ILE A 447 -5.34 -2.54 8.90
C ILE A 447 -4.77 -3.12 10.19
N ALA A 448 -3.47 -2.91 10.43
CA ALA A 448 -2.81 -3.38 11.64
C ALA A 448 -3.37 -2.72 12.91
N ASP A 449 -3.85 -1.48 12.82
CA ASP A 449 -4.53 -0.79 13.92
C ASP A 449 -5.99 -1.24 14.11
N GLY A 450 -6.54 -2.06 13.22
CA GLY A 450 -7.93 -2.51 13.25
C GLY A 450 -8.94 -1.47 12.77
N GLN A 451 -8.47 -0.42 12.10
CA GLN A 451 -9.31 0.65 11.55
C GLN A 451 -9.91 0.28 10.19
N LEU A 452 -9.32 -0.68 9.46
CA LEU A 452 -9.78 -1.15 8.16
C LEU A 452 -9.80 -2.67 8.06
N CYS A 453 -10.74 -3.19 7.26
CA CYS A 453 -10.90 -4.62 6.95
C CYS A 453 -10.88 -5.58 8.18
N PRO A 454 -11.61 -5.28 9.27
CA PRO A 454 -11.58 -6.11 10.49
C PRO A 454 -12.13 -7.53 10.27
N GLU A 455 -12.90 -7.78 9.20
CA GLU A 455 -13.45 -9.10 8.89
C GLU A 455 -12.41 -10.06 8.28
N TYR A 456 -11.33 -9.54 7.70
CA TYR A 456 -10.27 -10.30 7.01
C TYR A 456 -8.90 -9.59 7.09
N PRO A 457 -8.42 -9.23 8.30
CA PRO A 457 -7.21 -8.42 8.46
C PRO A 457 -5.95 -9.14 7.94
N LYS A 458 -5.91 -10.48 7.98
CA LYS A 458 -4.82 -11.29 7.41
C LYS A 458 -4.74 -11.12 5.89
N GLU A 459 -5.86 -11.36 5.19
CA GLU A 459 -5.94 -11.26 3.73
C GLU A 459 -5.67 -9.82 3.26
N ALA A 460 -6.20 -8.83 3.99
CA ALA A 460 -5.97 -7.42 3.70
C ALA A 460 -4.49 -7.03 3.87
N PHE A 461 -3.84 -7.46 4.96
CA PHE A 461 -2.41 -7.24 5.17
C PHE A 461 -1.58 -7.78 4.00
N VAL A 462 -1.77 -9.05 3.62
CA VAL A 462 -1.01 -9.65 2.52
C VAL A 462 -1.27 -8.93 1.19
N PHE A 463 -2.53 -8.53 0.93
CA PHE A 463 -2.88 -7.77 -0.27
C PHE A 463 -2.13 -6.44 -0.35
N TYR A 464 -2.18 -5.60 0.69
CA TYR A 464 -1.51 -4.30 0.66
C TYR A 464 0.02 -4.40 0.77
N ARG A 465 0.55 -5.47 1.38
CA ARG A 465 1.98 -5.79 1.32
C ARG A 465 2.42 -6.12 -0.09
N MET A 466 1.67 -6.95 -0.83
CA MET A 466 1.92 -7.20 -2.25
C MET A 466 1.85 -5.90 -3.07
N LEU A 467 0.90 -5.00 -2.77
CA LEU A 467 0.83 -3.70 -3.42
C LEU A 467 2.09 -2.85 -3.14
N ARG A 468 2.57 -2.81 -1.89
CA ARG A 468 3.79 -2.10 -1.47
C ARG A 468 5.05 -2.67 -2.13
N ASP A 469 5.24 -3.98 -2.05
CA ASP A 469 6.52 -4.64 -2.35
C ASP A 469 6.66 -4.98 -3.83
N ARG A 470 5.55 -5.32 -4.51
CA ARG A 470 5.58 -5.81 -5.89
C ARG A 470 4.95 -4.83 -6.88
N VAL A 471 3.80 -4.23 -6.55
CA VAL A 471 3.08 -3.36 -7.49
C VAL A 471 3.67 -1.95 -7.52
N ALA A 472 4.00 -1.36 -6.38
CA ALA A 472 4.53 0.01 -6.31
C ALA A 472 5.82 0.20 -7.14
N PRO A 473 6.82 -0.70 -7.12
CA PRO A 473 8.01 -0.57 -7.98
C PRO A 473 7.68 -0.60 -9.49
N ILE A 474 6.73 -1.44 -9.90
CA ILE A 474 6.26 -1.53 -11.29
C ILE A 474 5.58 -0.22 -11.70
N LEU A 475 4.73 0.33 -10.83
CA LEU A 475 4.01 1.57 -11.10
C LEU A 475 4.93 2.81 -11.04
N ALA A 476 5.96 2.77 -10.20
CA ALA A 476 6.94 3.86 -10.08
C ALA A 476 7.85 3.99 -11.31
N THR A 477 8.06 2.89 -12.04
CA THR A 477 8.90 2.89 -13.24
C THR A 477 8.05 3.25 -14.45
N PRO A 478 8.22 4.43 -15.10
CA PRO A 478 7.38 4.81 -16.22
C PRO A 478 7.70 3.95 -17.47
N PRO A 479 6.69 3.56 -18.27
CA PRO A 479 6.93 2.86 -19.54
C PRO A 479 7.28 3.84 -20.68
N SER A 480 7.06 5.14 -20.47
CA SER A 480 7.23 6.21 -21.46
C SER A 480 8.18 7.30 -20.94
N ARG A 481 8.68 8.16 -21.84
CA ARG A 481 9.49 9.35 -21.48
C ARG A 481 8.69 10.47 -20.79
N ILE A 482 7.43 10.21 -20.41
CA ILE A 482 6.58 11.16 -19.69
C ILE A 482 6.98 11.15 -18.22
N GLY A 483 7.63 12.23 -17.77
CA GLY A 483 7.94 12.48 -16.36
C GLY A 483 6.98 13.49 -15.71
N GLY A 484 7.12 13.68 -14.40
CA GLY A 484 6.30 14.61 -13.63
C GLY A 484 4.98 14.00 -13.14
N PHE A 485 4.12 14.87 -12.62
CA PHE A 485 2.84 14.53 -12.03
C PHE A 485 1.72 15.30 -12.71
N TYR A 486 0.56 14.67 -12.86
CA TYR A 486 -0.55 15.19 -13.67
C TYR A 486 -1.85 15.10 -12.91
N LEU A 487 -2.76 16.05 -13.17
CA LEU A 487 -4.05 16.07 -12.52
C LEU A 487 -4.85 14.81 -12.88
N LYS A 488 -5.42 14.17 -11.87
CA LYS A 488 -6.34 13.04 -11.96
C LYS A 488 -7.61 13.39 -11.21
N HIS A 489 -8.76 13.12 -11.84
CA HIS A 489 -10.08 13.29 -11.24
C HIS A 489 -10.26 12.45 -9.97
N ALA A 490 -9.64 11.27 -9.93
CA ALA A 490 -9.63 10.31 -8.82
C ALA A 490 -10.96 9.63 -8.47
N ASP A 491 -12.10 10.21 -8.83
CA ASP A 491 -13.41 9.56 -8.79
C ASP A 491 -14.04 9.45 -10.20
N ASP A 492 -13.39 8.74 -11.11
CA ASP A 492 -13.73 8.73 -12.53
C ASP A 492 -14.70 7.60 -12.92
N MET A 493 -15.78 7.38 -12.19
CA MET A 493 -16.74 6.26 -12.40
C MET A 493 -17.63 6.39 -13.65
N GLY A 494 -17.59 7.54 -14.32
CA GLY A 494 -18.24 7.86 -15.60
C GLY A 494 -19.45 8.80 -15.51
N ASP A 495 -20.11 8.87 -14.36
CA ASP A 495 -21.21 9.79 -14.03
C ASP A 495 -20.78 11.26 -13.88
N HIS A 496 -19.52 11.50 -13.58
CA HIS A 496 -18.87 12.82 -13.58
C HIS A 496 -18.79 13.52 -14.96
N LEU A 497 -19.15 12.85 -16.07
CA LEU A 497 -19.19 13.45 -17.40
C LEU A 497 -20.63 13.80 -17.81
N LEU A 498 -20.89 15.08 -18.05
CA LEU A 498 -22.15 15.53 -18.63
C LEU A 498 -22.06 15.58 -20.16
N VAL A 499 -23.11 15.10 -20.82
CA VAL A 499 -23.26 15.16 -22.28
C VAL A 499 -24.58 15.79 -22.72
N ASP A 500 -24.56 16.45 -23.88
CA ASP A 500 -25.78 16.89 -24.56
C ASP A 500 -26.46 15.74 -25.32
N LYS A 501 -27.60 16.05 -25.97
CA LYS A 501 -28.37 15.09 -26.79
C LYS A 501 -27.58 14.48 -27.97
N ASN A 502 -26.48 15.11 -28.37
CA ASN A 502 -25.60 14.67 -29.45
C ASN A 502 -24.32 14.01 -28.91
N TYR A 503 -24.27 13.69 -27.61
CA TYR A 503 -23.10 13.12 -26.93
C TYR A 503 -21.86 14.02 -26.96
N ASN A 504 -22.03 15.35 -27.09
CA ASN A 504 -20.93 16.28 -26.85
C ASN A 504 -20.71 16.44 -25.35
N ILE A 505 -19.47 16.35 -24.88
CA ILE A 505 -19.13 16.60 -23.48
C ILE A 505 -19.35 18.07 -23.18
N THR A 506 -20.28 18.36 -22.29
CA THR A 506 -20.61 19.72 -21.83
C THR A 506 -19.89 20.08 -20.54
N ALA A 507 -19.57 19.10 -19.70
CA ALA A 507 -18.84 19.31 -18.46
C ALA A 507 -18.17 18.03 -17.92
N VAL A 508 -17.07 18.23 -17.20
CA VAL A 508 -16.50 17.32 -16.20
C VAL A 508 -16.75 17.96 -14.84
N ILE A 509 -17.62 17.33 -14.06
CA ILE A 509 -18.08 17.80 -12.74
C ILE A 509 -17.49 16.93 -11.63
N ASP A 510 -17.72 17.31 -10.37
CA ASP A 510 -17.37 16.50 -9.19
C ASP A 510 -15.87 16.20 -9.02
N TRP A 511 -15.06 17.27 -9.00
CA TRP A 511 -13.61 17.18 -8.84
C TRP A 511 -13.17 16.92 -7.38
N GLN A 512 -14.04 16.27 -6.60
CA GLN A 512 -13.71 15.79 -5.27
C GLN A 512 -12.56 14.78 -5.36
N HIS A 513 -11.62 14.87 -4.42
CA HIS A 513 -10.41 14.03 -4.37
C HIS A 513 -9.40 14.23 -5.51
N ALA A 514 -9.61 15.22 -6.38
CA ALA A 514 -8.67 15.53 -7.44
C ALA A 514 -7.27 15.82 -6.89
N ARG A 515 -6.26 15.28 -7.59
CA ARG A 515 -4.86 15.34 -7.15
C ARG A 515 -3.91 15.17 -8.33
N PHE A 516 -2.70 15.70 -8.18
CA PHE A 516 -1.60 15.41 -9.08
C PHE A 516 -1.00 14.05 -8.71
N VAL A 517 -0.81 13.19 -9.70
CA VAL A 517 -0.40 11.80 -9.51
C VAL A 517 0.61 11.36 -10.59
N PRO A 518 1.33 10.25 -10.39
CA PRO A 518 2.22 9.71 -11.41
C PRO A 518 1.51 9.41 -12.75
N PRO A 519 2.23 9.42 -13.89
CA PRO A 519 1.63 9.30 -15.22
C PRO A 519 0.80 8.02 -15.42
N ARG A 520 1.21 6.91 -14.79
CA ARG A 520 0.49 5.63 -14.87
C ARG A 520 -0.89 5.67 -14.20
N GLU A 521 -1.09 6.51 -13.19
CA GLU A 521 -2.42 6.71 -12.59
C GLU A 521 -3.21 7.76 -13.36
N ALA A 522 -2.56 8.85 -13.77
CA ALA A 522 -3.21 9.96 -14.47
C ALA A 522 -3.81 9.54 -15.81
N PHE A 523 -3.04 8.77 -16.60
CA PHE A 523 -3.39 8.42 -17.99
C PHE A 523 -3.49 6.92 -18.25
N GLY A 524 -3.31 6.09 -17.22
CA GLY A 524 -3.52 4.65 -17.32
C GLY A 524 -4.99 4.27 -17.45
N PRO A 525 -5.28 2.96 -17.50
CA PRO A 525 -6.65 2.46 -17.50
C PRO A 525 -7.46 3.05 -16.33
N SER A 526 -8.60 3.67 -16.63
CA SER A 526 -9.46 4.41 -15.70
C SER A 526 -10.64 3.55 -15.23
N LEU A 527 -11.38 3.97 -14.20
CA LEU A 527 -12.67 3.37 -13.85
C LEU A 527 -13.75 3.72 -14.89
N PHE A 528 -13.62 4.86 -15.58
CA PHE A 528 -14.55 5.33 -16.61
C PHE A 528 -14.64 4.36 -17.79
N THR A 529 -13.48 3.85 -18.20
CA THR A 529 -13.39 2.85 -19.27
C THR A 529 -13.52 1.43 -18.74
N ALA A 530 -13.50 1.21 -17.43
CA ALA A 530 -13.52 -0.14 -16.88
C ALA A 530 -14.88 -0.82 -17.03
N ASN A 531 -14.84 -2.15 -17.15
CA ASN A 531 -15.99 -2.97 -16.83
C ASN A 531 -16.02 -3.22 -15.32
N LEU A 532 -16.79 -2.41 -14.58
CA LEU A 532 -16.87 -2.51 -13.11
C LEU A 532 -17.27 -3.92 -12.62
N GLY A 533 -18.16 -4.61 -13.35
CA GLY A 533 -18.55 -5.98 -13.03
C GLY A 533 -17.39 -6.97 -13.15
N ASN A 534 -16.46 -6.76 -14.08
CA ASN A 534 -15.24 -7.55 -14.19
C ASN A 534 -14.24 -7.21 -13.09
N LEU A 535 -14.08 -5.92 -12.76
CA LEU A 535 -13.22 -5.50 -11.65
C LEU A 535 -13.66 -6.17 -10.33
N HIS A 536 -14.94 -6.10 -9.98
CA HIS A 536 -15.49 -6.69 -8.74
C HIS A 536 -15.49 -8.23 -8.74
N ARG A 537 -15.61 -8.87 -9.91
CA ARG A 537 -15.49 -10.33 -10.04
C ARG A 537 -14.05 -10.84 -10.13
N GLY A 538 -13.06 -9.95 -10.03
CA GLY A 538 -11.64 -10.32 -10.10
C GLY A 538 -11.18 -10.78 -11.48
N VAL A 539 -11.87 -10.36 -12.55
CA VAL A 539 -11.46 -10.64 -13.93
C VAL A 539 -10.40 -9.62 -14.33
N ALA A 540 -9.17 -10.08 -14.53
CA ALA A 540 -8.02 -9.25 -14.88
C ALA A 540 -7.95 -8.94 -16.38
N GLY A 541 -7.56 -7.71 -16.72
CA GLY A 541 -7.21 -7.28 -18.06
C GLY A 541 -8.06 -6.11 -18.59
N LEU A 542 -7.56 -5.51 -19.66
CA LEU A 542 -8.21 -4.38 -20.32
C LEU A 542 -9.49 -4.78 -21.04
N CYS A 543 -10.50 -3.92 -20.98
CA CYS A 543 -11.73 -4.09 -21.72
C CYS A 543 -11.65 -3.45 -23.13
N VAL A 544 -12.76 -3.50 -23.88
CA VAL A 544 -12.88 -2.87 -25.20
C VAL A 544 -12.81 -1.35 -25.11
N ASP A 545 -13.43 -0.76 -24.10
CA ASP A 545 -13.49 0.70 -23.92
C ASP A 545 -12.10 1.28 -23.58
N ASP A 546 -11.25 0.57 -22.83
CA ASP A 546 -9.85 0.95 -22.59
C ASP A 546 -9.07 1.08 -23.92
N LYS A 547 -9.24 0.10 -24.82
CA LYS A 547 -8.58 0.08 -26.13
C LYS A 547 -9.14 1.17 -27.06
N LEU A 548 -10.42 1.48 -26.95
CA LEU A 548 -11.07 2.53 -27.73
C LEU A 548 -10.55 3.91 -27.33
N LEU A 549 -10.39 4.20 -26.04
CA LEU A 549 -9.78 5.44 -25.56
C LEU A 549 -8.33 5.58 -26.06
N SER A 550 -7.52 4.52 -25.95
CA SER A 550 -6.15 4.50 -26.49
C SER A 550 -6.11 4.77 -27.99
N THR A 551 -7.03 4.16 -28.76
CA THR A 551 -7.15 4.43 -30.20
C THR A 551 -7.47 5.91 -30.48
N CYS A 552 -8.34 6.52 -29.67
CA CYS A 552 -8.66 7.95 -29.77
C CYS A 552 -7.45 8.84 -29.46
N LEU A 553 -6.62 8.48 -28.47
CA LEU A 553 -5.38 9.19 -28.13
C LEU A 553 -4.34 9.09 -29.27
N ARG A 554 -4.14 7.90 -29.86
CA ARG A 554 -3.21 7.71 -31.00
C ARG A 554 -3.62 8.54 -32.22
N ARG A 555 -4.92 8.53 -32.57
CA ARG A 555 -5.46 9.33 -33.68
C ARG A 555 -5.26 10.83 -33.50
N GLN A 556 -5.11 11.29 -32.26
CA GLN A 556 -4.85 12.68 -31.91
C GLN A 556 -3.35 12.97 -31.67
N GLY A 557 -2.46 12.08 -32.14
CA GLY A 557 -1.01 12.28 -32.12
C GLY A 557 -0.36 12.04 -30.77
N ARG A 558 -1.06 11.44 -29.80
CA ARG A 558 -0.57 11.22 -28.43
C ARG A 558 -0.41 9.74 -28.11
N ALA A 559 0.50 9.12 -28.86
CA ALA A 559 0.89 7.71 -28.68
C ALA A 559 1.47 7.44 -27.28
N ASP A 560 2.19 8.40 -26.73
CA ASP A 560 2.76 8.40 -25.39
C ASP A 560 1.69 8.24 -24.28
N LEU A 561 0.55 8.94 -24.39
CA LEU A 561 -0.61 8.74 -23.50
C LEU A 561 -1.37 7.46 -23.82
N ALA A 562 -1.49 7.13 -25.11
CA ALA A 562 -2.17 5.93 -25.55
C ALA A 562 -1.50 4.65 -25.01
N ASP A 563 -0.16 4.64 -24.94
CA ASP A 563 0.62 3.54 -24.38
C ASP A 563 0.35 3.36 -22.88
N LEU A 564 0.20 4.46 -22.14
CA LEU A 564 -0.22 4.43 -20.73
C LEU A 564 -1.64 3.88 -20.59
N ALA A 565 -2.58 4.35 -21.42
CA ALA A 565 -3.98 3.92 -21.40
C ALA A 565 -4.17 2.44 -21.75
N THR A 566 -3.25 1.83 -22.51
CA THR A 566 -3.20 0.37 -22.78
C THR A 566 -2.16 -0.37 -21.94
N GLY A 567 -1.59 0.28 -20.93
CA GLY A 567 -0.70 -0.36 -19.98
C GLY A 567 -1.41 -1.35 -19.06
N SER A 568 -0.68 -1.92 -18.11
CA SER A 568 -1.27 -2.77 -17.09
C SER A 568 -2.30 -2.00 -16.26
N GLU A 569 -3.44 -2.63 -15.98
CA GLU A 569 -4.47 -2.07 -15.10
C GLU A 569 -4.12 -2.13 -13.60
N LEU A 570 -2.89 -2.51 -13.26
CA LEU A 570 -2.39 -2.51 -11.89
C LEU A 570 -2.65 -1.18 -11.18
N SER A 571 -2.51 -0.03 -11.87
CA SER A 571 -2.73 1.28 -11.24
C SER A 571 -4.17 1.48 -10.77
N ARG A 572 -5.18 1.11 -11.58
CA ARG A 572 -6.59 1.23 -11.13
C ARG A 572 -6.92 0.23 -10.03
N ARG A 573 -6.36 -0.99 -10.08
CA ARG A 573 -6.55 -1.98 -9.00
C ARG A 573 -5.89 -1.55 -7.68
N PHE A 574 -4.72 -0.90 -7.78
CA PHE A 574 -4.01 -0.35 -6.64
C PHE A 574 -4.88 0.66 -5.87
N HIS A 575 -5.51 1.59 -6.57
CA HIS A 575 -6.37 2.61 -5.94
C HIS A 575 -7.81 2.16 -5.67
N LEU A 576 -8.31 1.15 -6.40
CA LEU A 576 -9.58 0.50 -6.07
C LEU A 576 -9.48 -0.23 -4.72
N GLY A 577 -8.34 -0.85 -4.44
CA GLY A 577 -8.04 -1.48 -3.16
C GLY A 577 -9.07 -2.54 -2.74
N LEU A 578 -9.29 -2.65 -1.43
CA LEU A 578 -10.34 -3.46 -0.82
C LEU A 578 -11.40 -2.52 -0.22
N SER A 579 -12.47 -2.25 -0.97
CA SER A 579 -13.59 -1.41 -0.49
C SER A 579 -14.31 -2.04 0.70
N SER A 580 -15.00 -1.20 1.48
CA SER A 580 -15.80 -1.66 2.62
C SER A 580 -16.93 -2.61 2.20
N GLY A 581 -17.31 -3.54 3.08
CA GLY A 581 -18.43 -4.47 2.84
C GLY A 581 -18.13 -5.68 1.95
N LEU A 582 -16.90 -5.83 1.44
CA LEU A 582 -16.49 -7.04 0.73
C LEU A 582 -16.40 -8.25 1.67
N GLY A 583 -16.82 -9.43 1.21
CA GLY A 583 -16.59 -10.68 1.91
C GLY A 583 -15.25 -11.34 1.52
N LYS A 584 -14.85 -12.38 2.27
CA LYS A 584 -13.64 -13.16 1.96
C LYS A 584 -13.60 -13.71 0.52
N PRO A 585 -14.71 -14.21 -0.07
CA PRO A 585 -14.71 -14.65 -1.46
C PRO A 585 -14.41 -13.51 -2.45
N GLU A 586 -14.96 -12.32 -2.23
CA GLU A 586 -14.70 -11.13 -3.03
C GLU A 586 -13.23 -10.74 -2.94
N VAL A 587 -12.69 -10.62 -1.72
CA VAL A 587 -11.28 -10.28 -1.46
C VAL A 587 -10.35 -11.28 -2.14
N SER A 588 -10.66 -12.57 -2.06
CA SER A 588 -9.88 -13.62 -2.74
C SER A 588 -9.85 -13.42 -4.26
N ARG A 589 -10.98 -13.04 -4.87
CA ARG A 589 -11.04 -12.74 -6.31
C ARG A 589 -10.21 -11.50 -6.66
N LEU A 590 -10.21 -10.47 -5.81
CA LEU A 590 -9.40 -9.27 -6.04
C LEU A 590 -7.90 -9.53 -5.91
N ILE A 591 -7.48 -10.31 -4.90
CA ILE A 591 -6.08 -10.78 -4.76
C ILE A 591 -5.65 -11.53 -6.02
N ARG A 592 -6.47 -12.52 -6.45
CA ARG A 592 -6.20 -13.29 -7.66
C ARG A 592 -6.01 -12.38 -8.87
N ALA A 593 -6.86 -11.38 -9.04
CA ALA A 593 -6.80 -10.50 -10.19
C ALA A 593 -5.49 -9.71 -10.26
N VAL A 594 -4.97 -9.23 -9.13
CA VAL A 594 -3.66 -8.56 -9.07
C VAL A 594 -2.54 -9.55 -9.36
N LEU A 595 -2.58 -10.76 -8.78
CA LEU A 595 -1.61 -11.82 -9.07
C LEU A 595 -1.62 -12.22 -10.55
N CYS A 596 -2.78 -12.31 -11.19
CA CYS A 596 -2.86 -12.59 -12.63
C CYS A 596 -2.13 -11.54 -13.49
N LEU A 597 -2.10 -10.29 -13.03
CA LEU A 597 -1.41 -9.19 -13.72
C LEU A 597 0.09 -9.17 -13.44
N LEU A 598 0.53 -9.70 -12.29
CA LEU A 598 1.93 -9.79 -11.90
C LEU A 598 2.60 -11.05 -12.48
N ASP A 599 1.94 -12.19 -12.34
CA ASP A 599 2.53 -13.53 -12.49
C ASP A 599 1.89 -14.36 -13.62
N GLY A 600 0.92 -13.77 -14.33
CA GLY A 600 0.21 -14.42 -15.45
C GLY A 600 -1.10 -15.10 -15.05
N ARG A 601 -1.90 -15.49 -16.05
CA ARG A 601 -3.33 -15.84 -15.89
C ARG A 601 -3.63 -17.02 -14.96
N GLU A 602 -2.66 -17.91 -14.76
CA GLU A 602 -2.81 -19.10 -13.91
C GLU A 602 -2.45 -18.82 -12.44
N ALA A 603 -1.98 -17.61 -12.11
CA ALA A 603 -1.54 -17.28 -10.77
C ALA A 603 -2.71 -16.99 -9.80
N PRO A 604 -2.56 -17.33 -8.51
CA PRO A 604 -1.54 -18.23 -7.97
C PRO A 604 -1.91 -19.69 -8.26
N ARG A 605 -0.93 -20.51 -8.70
CA ARG A 605 -1.16 -21.93 -9.04
C ARG A 605 -1.66 -22.76 -7.84
N SER A 606 -1.22 -22.40 -6.63
CA SER A 606 -1.64 -23.02 -5.37
C SER A 606 -3.04 -22.61 -4.91
N GLY A 607 -3.67 -21.65 -5.58
CA GLY A 607 -4.91 -21.01 -5.13
C GLY A 607 -4.66 -19.91 -4.09
N VAL A 608 -5.57 -18.94 -4.05
CA VAL A 608 -5.38 -17.70 -3.27
C VAL A 608 -5.24 -17.97 -1.77
N ARG A 609 -6.00 -18.93 -1.23
CA ARG A 609 -5.93 -19.25 0.20
C ARG A 609 -4.54 -19.75 0.61
N ALA A 610 -3.98 -20.70 -0.14
CA ALA A 610 -2.65 -21.23 0.12
C ALA A 610 -1.59 -20.14 -0.06
N TRP A 611 -1.73 -19.32 -1.10
CA TRP A 611 -0.85 -18.18 -1.33
C TRP A 611 -0.89 -17.17 -0.17
N VAL A 612 -2.06 -16.82 0.36
CA VAL A 612 -2.17 -15.91 1.53
C VAL A 612 -1.46 -16.49 2.74
N GLU A 613 -1.62 -17.77 3.04
CA GLU A 613 -0.94 -18.39 4.19
C GLU A 613 0.59 -18.42 4.00
N GLN A 614 1.06 -18.70 2.79
CA GLN A 614 2.49 -18.65 2.46
C GLN A 614 3.05 -17.25 2.64
N GLU A 615 2.43 -16.23 2.05
CA GLU A 615 2.90 -14.85 2.15
C GLU A 615 2.83 -14.33 3.58
N TRP A 616 1.82 -14.74 4.35
CA TRP A 616 1.70 -14.44 5.78
C TRP A 616 2.82 -15.07 6.61
N ALA A 617 3.28 -16.26 6.24
CA ALA A 617 4.44 -16.91 6.86
C ALA A 617 5.75 -16.21 6.45
N CYS A 618 5.91 -15.84 5.18
CA CYS A 618 7.04 -15.04 4.69
C CYS A 618 7.03 -13.58 5.19
N ALA A 619 6.04 -13.18 5.99
CA ALA A 619 5.93 -11.84 6.58
C ALA A 619 6.55 -11.72 7.97
N VAL A 620 7.05 -12.83 8.55
CA VAL A 620 7.61 -12.84 9.90
C VAL A 620 8.72 -11.78 10.00
N GLY A 621 8.65 -10.95 11.04
CA GLY A 621 9.54 -9.81 11.22
C GLY A 621 9.03 -8.48 10.63
N ASP A 622 7.97 -8.47 9.80
CA ASP A 622 7.29 -7.22 9.42
C ASP A 622 6.49 -6.70 10.65
N PRO A 623 6.77 -5.50 11.17
CA PRO A 623 6.13 -4.98 12.38
C PRO A 623 4.62 -4.81 12.22
N TRP A 624 4.13 -4.54 11.00
CA TRP A 624 2.70 -4.44 10.74
C TRP A 624 2.04 -5.81 10.76
N ARG A 625 2.71 -6.86 10.27
CA ARG A 625 2.23 -8.23 10.39
C ARG A 625 2.08 -8.65 11.85
N GLU A 626 3.06 -8.36 12.69
CA GLU A 626 3.01 -8.72 14.11
C GLU A 626 1.86 -8.01 14.85
N LYS A 627 1.62 -6.74 14.51
CA LYS A 627 0.48 -5.99 15.04
C LYS A 627 -0.86 -6.56 14.51
N THR A 628 -0.95 -6.86 13.21
CA THR A 628 -2.12 -7.52 12.61
C THR A 628 -2.37 -8.92 13.21
N MET A 629 -1.33 -9.68 13.53
CA MET A 629 -1.45 -10.99 14.16
C MET A 629 -2.11 -10.90 15.54
N LYS A 630 -1.70 -9.93 16.36
CA LYS A 630 -2.34 -9.64 17.65
C LYS A 630 -3.81 -9.28 17.47
N LEU A 631 -4.13 -8.44 16.49
CA LEU A 631 -5.52 -8.09 16.16
C LEU A 631 -6.35 -9.33 15.78
N VAL A 632 -5.81 -10.21 14.92
CA VAL A 632 -6.47 -11.47 14.53
C VAL A 632 -6.77 -12.32 15.78
N GLN A 633 -5.78 -12.51 16.65
CA GLN A 633 -5.93 -13.28 17.88
C GLN A 633 -6.97 -12.69 18.84
N ASP A 634 -7.01 -11.36 18.98
CA ASP A 634 -7.99 -10.67 19.80
C ASP A 634 -9.42 -10.85 19.25
N ILE A 635 -9.61 -10.75 17.94
CA ILE A 635 -10.90 -10.96 17.26
C ILE A 635 -11.34 -12.43 17.40
N GLU A 636 -10.43 -13.38 17.20
CA GLU A 636 -10.73 -14.82 17.32
C GLU A 636 -11.09 -15.20 18.75
N ARG A 637 -10.37 -14.68 19.75
CA ARG A 637 -10.71 -14.89 21.18
C ARG A 637 -12.10 -14.37 21.50
N ALA A 638 -12.42 -13.17 21.05
CA ALA A 638 -13.73 -12.55 21.26
C ALA A 638 -14.88 -13.38 20.66
N LYS A 639 -14.66 -14.02 19.51
CA LYS A 639 -15.62 -14.94 18.86
C LYS A 639 -15.71 -16.30 19.55
N LEU A 640 -14.61 -16.84 20.06
CA LEU A 640 -14.60 -18.18 20.69
C LEU A 640 -15.28 -18.19 22.05
N GLU A 641 -15.15 -17.12 22.83
CA GLU A 641 -15.87 -16.99 24.09
C GLU A 641 -17.41 -16.78 23.90
N GLU A 642 -17.91 -16.71 22.66
CA GLU A 642 -19.34 -16.65 22.28
C GLU A 642 -19.93 -18.06 22.04
N ALA A 643 -19.09 -19.05 21.73
CA ALA A 643 -19.44 -20.46 21.49
C ALA A 643 -19.35 -21.29 22.77
#